data_AF-A0AAE3GX11-F1
#
_entry.id   AF-A0AAE3GX11-F1
#
_cell.length_a   1.000
_cell.length_b   1.000
_cell.length_c   1.000
_cell.angle_alpha   90.00
_cell.angle_beta   90.00
_cell.angle_gamma   90.00
#
_symmetry.space_group_name_H-M   'P 1'
#
loop_
_entity.id
_entity.type
_entity.pdbx_description
1 polymer ?
#
loop_
_entity_poly.entity_id
_entity_poly.type
_entity_poly.pdbx_seq_one_letter_code
_entity_poly.pdbx_strand_id
1 'polypeptide(L)'
;MRQFFLGAIVGTLIDSLVLLSATSAQTVQLGVVKSPDNQGYWSGITARLNKTGVDYCIVDWTQVEQVSDFGSPQVLFLPNIEQLEPSQLLALQEWMRQGGATIVSGAVGVLSQPTIRNRLRSLLGAYWGFALTQSVNLEPLSTNTETWVSATGLASKIQGGVLIPVNVNSTTVAVWNQKENPPAVVTTDKSTFLGWRWGVDGVAGAEVDSAWLRATLFRYNITPTPREANTDKSVPYCSKNQSSRLSNNLQQPRTTNQNIAQNDPDAGVLPPQTSPNNLDKLTPEEISVMSQELADLIGRFESTLLTANAADSNVELLTHNFVEQLSRRSKKETITGITNNLLTTNNQQPTTNRIVTQARIGWQNFLNAVDRKDYTLAKQYWFDTRRLLWDNYPINSNLAQPEIRAIWLDRGTIVKAKSEQDLAKIFDKLAAAGFNTVFFETVNASYPIYPSRVAPEQNPLVRGWDPLASAVKLAHERGMELHAWVWIFAAANQRHNSILNQPDDYTGPLLTAHPDWVMFDRQGNIFDSYTKKAFLDPANPEVRSYLISLLEEIVNRYQVDGIQLDYIRYPFQNPKVDRIYGYSQIARQEFQKLTGVDPIAISPNNPELWQKWTDFRIRQIDSFVATVSAHLRQEKPDLIISAAVFAIPRGERLEKLQQNWEDWAIRGDIDLVVPMTYALDTAGLQTLAQPVLTQSSLSSALVVPGIRLLNLPDIVAVDQIQLLRDLPAAGYALFAAENLNPSLQD
;
A
#
# COMPACT_ATOMS: atom_id res chain seq x y z
N MET A 1 60.38 -32.18 -26.94
CA MET A 1 61.43 -33.24 -26.85
C MET A 1 62.25 -32.95 -25.59
N ARG A 2 62.23 -33.85 -24.59
CA ARG A 2 63.11 -34.00 -23.39
C ARG A 2 63.25 -32.79 -22.43
N GLN A 3 62.62 -32.75 -21.26
CA GLN A 3 62.92 -33.40 -19.96
C GLN A 3 64.22 -32.97 -19.24
N PHE A 4 64.01 -32.37 -18.06
CA PHE A 4 64.74 -32.40 -16.77
C PHE A 4 66.26 -32.15 -16.72
N PHE A 5 66.71 -31.23 -15.86
CA PHE A 5 67.30 -31.52 -14.52
C PHE A 5 67.84 -30.24 -13.86
N LEU A 6 67.68 -30.15 -12.52
CA LEU A 6 68.56 -29.58 -11.47
C LEU A 6 69.31 -28.25 -11.74
N GLY A 7 69.40 -27.27 -10.84
CA GLY A 7 69.35 -27.25 -9.39
C GLY A 7 70.25 -26.12 -8.88
N ALA A 8 69.94 -25.64 -7.66
CA ALA A 8 70.72 -24.81 -6.75
C ALA A 8 71.04 -23.35 -7.16
N ILE A 9 70.65 -22.41 -6.29
CA ILE A 9 71.61 -21.53 -5.60
C ILE A 9 71.03 -21.14 -4.22
N VAL A 10 71.93 -21.23 -3.25
CA VAL A 10 71.81 -21.02 -1.80
C VAL A 10 71.83 -19.53 -1.44
N GLY A 11 71.04 -19.16 -0.41
CA GLY A 11 71.27 -18.18 0.68
C GLY A 11 71.82 -16.78 0.34
N THR A 12 71.36 -15.66 0.92
CA THR A 12 70.99 -15.38 2.33
C THR A 12 70.52 -13.93 2.44
N LEU A 13 69.70 -13.62 3.45
CA LEU A 13 69.58 -12.37 4.27
C LEU A 13 68.10 -12.02 4.54
N ILE A 14 67.58 -12.38 5.72
CA ILE A 14 67.33 -11.51 6.89
C ILE A 14 66.15 -10.55 6.66
N ASP A 15 64.96 -10.85 7.20
CA ASP A 15 64.48 -10.25 8.47
C ASP A 15 63.03 -10.65 8.83
N SER A 16 62.76 -10.67 10.13
CA SER A 16 61.43 -10.64 10.79
C SER A 16 60.61 -11.94 10.90
N LEU A 17 61.04 -12.83 11.80
CA LEU A 17 60.14 -13.71 12.55
C LEU A 17 59.42 -12.89 13.62
N VAL A 18 58.16 -12.51 13.37
CA VAL A 18 57.21 -12.24 14.45
C VAL A 18 56.37 -13.51 14.61
N LEU A 19 56.49 -14.09 15.80
CA LEU A 19 55.59 -15.09 16.36
C LEU A 19 54.14 -14.56 16.31
N LEU A 20 53.42 -14.88 15.23
CA LEU A 20 51.96 -14.94 15.30
C LEU A 20 51.61 -16.31 15.84
N SER A 21 51.36 -16.34 17.15
CA SER A 21 50.53 -17.33 17.80
C SER A 21 49.31 -17.61 16.92
N ALA A 22 49.26 -18.80 16.34
CA ALA A 22 48.11 -19.31 15.61
C ALA A 22 46.98 -19.58 16.62
N THR A 23 46.31 -18.53 17.08
CA THR A 23 44.89 -18.64 17.43
C THR A 23 44.15 -18.75 16.10
N SER A 24 44.00 -19.96 15.59
CA SER A 24 43.01 -20.27 14.56
C SER A 24 41.65 -19.92 15.14
N ALA A 25 41.17 -18.70 14.88
CA ALA A 25 39.77 -18.40 15.07
C ALA A 25 39.01 -19.37 14.16
N GLN A 26 38.39 -20.40 14.73
CA GLN A 26 37.45 -21.24 14.00
C GLN A 26 36.43 -20.29 13.38
N THR A 27 36.51 -20.12 12.06
CA THR A 27 35.51 -19.36 11.29
C THR A 27 34.24 -20.19 11.31
N VAL A 28 33.39 -19.90 12.28
CA VAL A 28 32.07 -20.48 12.41
C VAL A 28 31.28 -20.12 11.15
N GLN A 29 30.89 -21.11 10.35
CA GLN A 29 30.32 -20.87 9.03
C GLN A 29 28.84 -20.44 9.09
N LEU A 30 28.14 -20.74 10.20
CA LEU A 30 26.73 -20.43 10.41
C LEU A 30 26.52 -19.43 11.56
N GLY A 31 25.94 -18.26 11.25
CA GLY A 31 25.42 -17.34 12.25
C GLY A 31 23.91 -17.54 12.43
N VAL A 32 23.43 -17.71 13.66
CA VAL A 32 22.00 -17.87 13.95
C VAL A 32 21.48 -16.62 14.64
N VAL A 33 20.49 -16.00 14.03
CA VAL A 33 19.90 -14.75 14.50
C VAL A 33 18.94 -15.01 15.65
N LYS A 34 19.21 -14.35 16.79
CA LYS A 34 18.33 -14.32 17.96
C LYS A 34 17.64 -12.97 18.04
N SER A 35 16.32 -12.96 18.10
CA SER A 35 15.50 -11.74 18.16
C SER A 35 14.38 -11.87 19.21
N PRO A 36 13.69 -10.76 19.53
CA PRO A 36 12.47 -10.84 20.34
C PRO A 36 11.42 -11.83 19.80
N ASP A 37 11.26 -11.91 18.46
CA ASP A 37 10.26 -12.74 17.79
C ASP A 37 10.47 -14.25 18.00
N ASN A 38 11.74 -14.67 18.14
CA ASN A 38 12.09 -16.09 18.27
C ASN A 38 12.56 -16.48 19.69
N GLN A 39 12.61 -15.53 20.62
CA GLN A 39 13.02 -15.74 22.01
C GLN A 39 12.21 -16.86 22.69
N GLY A 40 10.89 -16.90 22.48
CA GLY A 40 10.00 -17.91 23.05
C GLY A 40 10.24 -19.33 22.51
N TYR A 41 10.86 -19.46 21.34
CA TYR A 41 11.16 -20.74 20.68
C TYR A 41 12.64 -21.10 20.74
N TRP A 42 13.46 -20.28 21.40
CA TRP A 42 14.92 -20.38 21.34
C TRP A 42 15.47 -21.70 21.88
N SER A 43 14.85 -22.28 22.91
CA SER A 43 15.21 -23.60 23.43
C SER A 43 14.98 -24.71 22.40
N GLY A 44 13.86 -24.66 21.67
CA GLY A 44 13.57 -25.60 20.59
C GLY A 44 14.52 -25.43 19.39
N ILE A 45 14.80 -24.19 19.00
CA ILE A 45 15.76 -23.84 17.94
C ILE A 45 17.15 -24.40 18.29
N THR A 46 17.68 -24.08 19.48
CA THR A 46 19.01 -24.53 19.91
C THR A 46 19.09 -26.05 20.11
N ALA A 47 18.04 -26.69 20.64
CA ALA A 47 17.99 -28.15 20.75
C ALA A 47 18.08 -28.84 19.37
N ARG A 48 17.46 -28.27 18.33
CA ARG A 48 17.57 -28.78 16.96
C ARG A 48 18.94 -28.51 16.33
N LEU A 49 19.49 -27.31 16.53
CA LEU A 49 20.86 -26.98 16.07
C LEU A 49 21.91 -27.92 16.68
N ASN A 50 21.80 -28.23 17.97
CA ASN A 50 22.71 -29.17 18.63
C ASN A 50 22.64 -30.59 18.03
N LYS A 51 21.48 -31.00 17.51
CA LYS A 51 21.30 -32.28 16.82
C LYS A 51 21.83 -32.28 15.38
N THR A 52 22.02 -31.11 14.75
CA THR A 52 22.53 -31.04 13.38
C THR A 52 24.03 -31.29 13.31
N GLY A 53 24.77 -31.00 14.39
CA GLY A 53 26.23 -31.13 14.49
C GLY A 53 26.99 -29.96 13.85
N VAL A 54 26.31 -28.85 13.55
CA VAL A 54 26.88 -27.67 12.88
C VAL A 54 27.35 -26.66 13.93
N ASP A 55 28.65 -26.30 13.88
CA ASP A 55 29.16 -25.20 14.69
C ASP A 55 28.46 -23.89 14.27
N TYR A 56 27.88 -23.19 15.24
CA TYR A 56 27.19 -21.92 15.01
C TYR A 56 27.52 -20.89 16.08
N CYS A 57 27.32 -19.61 15.74
CA CYS A 57 27.46 -18.49 16.65
C CYS A 57 26.16 -17.70 16.69
N ILE A 58 25.89 -17.01 17.79
CA ILE A 58 24.68 -16.21 17.96
C ILE A 58 24.92 -14.81 17.41
N VAL A 59 24.02 -14.33 16.57
CA VAL A 59 23.90 -12.91 16.20
C VAL A 59 22.75 -12.33 17.01
N ASP A 60 23.02 -11.38 17.91
CA ASP A 60 21.95 -10.64 18.58
C ASP A 60 21.35 -9.62 17.61
N TRP A 61 20.13 -9.90 17.16
CA TRP A 61 19.44 -9.07 16.17
C TRP A 61 19.23 -7.63 16.64
N THR A 62 19.01 -7.44 17.95
CA THR A 62 18.75 -6.11 18.54
C THR A 62 19.96 -5.19 18.50
N GLN A 63 21.15 -5.73 18.26
CA GLN A 63 22.42 -5.01 18.23
C GLN A 63 22.97 -4.83 16.81
N VAL A 64 22.23 -5.21 15.78
CA VAL A 64 22.67 -5.11 14.39
C VAL A 64 22.26 -3.75 13.81
N GLU A 65 23.25 -2.93 13.49
CA GLU A 65 23.05 -1.65 12.78
C GLU A 65 23.88 -1.60 11.48
N GLN A 66 24.93 -2.41 11.38
CA GLN A 66 25.88 -2.42 10.28
C GLN A 66 26.47 -3.81 10.04
N VAL A 67 27.09 -4.01 8.86
CA VAL A 67 27.60 -5.31 8.41
C VAL A 67 28.58 -5.96 9.38
N SER A 68 29.44 -5.15 10.03
CA SER A 68 30.45 -5.67 10.97
C SER A 68 29.86 -6.31 12.22
N ASP A 69 28.58 -6.06 12.52
CA ASP A 69 27.88 -6.63 13.67
C ASP A 69 27.52 -8.11 13.45
N PHE A 70 27.44 -8.58 12.20
CA PHE A 70 27.24 -10.01 11.89
C PHE A 70 28.45 -10.87 12.21
N GLY A 71 29.64 -10.27 12.35
CA GLY A 71 30.89 -11.01 12.52
C GLY A 71 31.38 -11.63 11.22
N SER A 72 31.85 -12.88 11.27
CA SER A 72 32.43 -13.61 10.12
C SER A 72 31.68 -14.85 9.60
N PRO A 73 30.37 -15.08 9.87
CA PRO A 73 29.68 -16.23 9.29
C PRO A 73 29.56 -16.10 7.76
N GLN A 74 29.49 -17.23 7.07
CA GLN A 74 29.24 -17.31 5.62
C GLN A 74 27.75 -17.42 5.30
N VAL A 75 27.00 -18.04 6.22
CA VAL A 75 25.55 -18.21 6.13
C VAL A 75 24.89 -17.64 7.37
N LEU A 76 23.84 -16.83 7.18
CA LEU A 76 22.98 -16.37 8.26
C LEU A 76 21.65 -17.13 8.24
N PHE A 77 21.29 -17.70 9.38
CA PHE A 77 19.97 -18.30 9.60
C PHE A 77 19.10 -17.37 10.42
N LEU A 78 17.97 -16.95 9.85
CA LEU A 78 16.97 -16.07 10.45
C LEU A 78 15.69 -16.90 10.76
N PRO A 79 15.68 -17.67 11.86
CA PRO A 79 14.50 -18.47 12.20
C PRO A 79 13.40 -17.58 12.78
N ASN A 80 12.25 -17.54 12.11
CA ASN A 80 11.00 -16.95 12.61
C ASN A 80 11.10 -15.44 12.95
N ILE A 81 11.81 -14.65 12.14
CA ILE A 81 12.00 -13.20 12.35
C ILE A 81 10.90 -12.41 11.63
N GLU A 82 9.85 -12.04 12.34
CA GLU A 82 8.66 -11.41 11.75
C GLU A 82 8.80 -9.88 11.57
N GLN A 83 9.68 -9.23 12.35
CA GLN A 83 9.95 -7.80 12.28
C GLN A 83 11.44 -7.48 12.08
N LEU A 84 11.72 -6.53 11.18
CA LEU A 84 13.03 -5.99 10.88
C LEU A 84 12.99 -4.46 10.85
N GLU A 85 14.05 -3.83 11.36
CA GLU A 85 14.28 -2.39 11.29
C GLU A 85 15.06 -2.00 10.01
N PRO A 86 14.96 -0.74 9.54
CA PRO A 86 15.63 -0.30 8.32
C PRO A 86 17.15 -0.53 8.33
N SER A 87 17.82 -0.28 9.45
CA SER A 87 19.27 -0.48 9.60
C SER A 87 19.66 -1.96 9.47
N GLN A 88 18.89 -2.86 10.08
CA GLN A 88 19.09 -4.30 10.00
C GLN A 88 18.92 -4.82 8.57
N LEU A 89 17.90 -4.34 7.85
CA LEU A 89 17.70 -4.69 6.46
C LEU A 89 18.86 -4.20 5.58
N LEU A 90 19.29 -2.94 5.75
CA LEU A 90 20.42 -2.38 4.99
C LEU A 90 21.71 -3.16 5.26
N ALA A 91 21.99 -3.49 6.53
CA ALA A 91 23.13 -4.32 6.90
C ALA A 91 23.04 -5.70 6.24
N LEU A 92 21.88 -6.36 6.29
CA LEU A 92 21.66 -7.68 5.70
C LEU A 92 21.84 -7.66 4.17
N GLN A 93 21.29 -6.65 3.49
CA GLN A 93 21.44 -6.45 2.05
C GLN A 93 22.90 -6.29 1.66
N GLU A 94 23.63 -5.44 2.37
CA GLU A 94 25.05 -5.20 2.11
C GLU A 94 25.90 -6.45 2.42
N TRP A 95 25.59 -7.18 3.49
CA TRP A 95 26.27 -8.44 3.81
C TRP A 95 26.06 -9.52 2.74
N MET A 96 24.83 -9.68 2.23
CA MET A 96 24.54 -10.60 1.12
C MET A 96 25.23 -10.18 -0.19
N ARG A 97 25.37 -8.86 -0.41
CA ARG A 97 26.13 -8.30 -1.54
C ARG A 97 27.61 -8.70 -1.47
N GLN A 98 28.18 -8.78 -0.27
CA GLN A 98 29.55 -9.21 -0.01
C GLN A 98 29.77 -10.73 -0.11
N GLY A 99 28.73 -11.50 -0.47
CA GLY A 99 28.82 -12.94 -0.74
C GLY A 99 28.19 -13.82 0.34
N GLY A 100 27.58 -13.23 1.36
CA GLY A 100 26.81 -13.97 2.35
C GLY A 100 25.53 -14.60 1.78
N ALA A 101 25.14 -15.76 2.30
CA ALA A 101 23.89 -16.44 1.97
C ALA A 101 22.94 -16.53 3.17
N THR A 102 21.63 -16.57 2.93
CA THR A 102 20.62 -16.57 3.98
C THR A 102 19.75 -17.81 3.96
N ILE A 103 19.40 -18.28 5.16
CA ILE A 103 18.34 -19.24 5.41
C ILE A 103 17.29 -18.49 6.21
N VAL A 104 16.03 -18.55 5.79
CA VAL A 104 14.91 -17.89 6.47
C VAL A 104 13.77 -18.88 6.68
N SER A 105 13.04 -18.75 7.79
CA SER A 105 11.90 -19.64 8.06
C SER A 105 10.75 -18.91 8.75
N GLY A 106 9.52 -19.36 8.47
CA GLY A 106 8.30 -18.75 9.01
C GLY A 106 7.91 -17.45 8.31
N ALA A 107 7.06 -16.66 8.94
CA ALA A 107 6.49 -15.43 8.37
C ALA A 107 7.49 -14.25 8.36
N VAL A 108 8.67 -14.45 7.76
CA VAL A 108 9.79 -13.50 7.88
C VAL A 108 9.43 -12.14 7.31
N GLY A 109 9.60 -11.10 8.14
CA GLY A 109 9.34 -9.71 7.80
C GLY A 109 7.86 -9.33 7.64
N VAL A 110 6.90 -10.21 7.91
CA VAL A 110 5.47 -9.91 7.69
C VAL A 110 4.98 -8.73 8.53
N LEU A 111 5.57 -8.51 9.72
CA LEU A 111 5.24 -7.39 10.61
C LEU A 111 6.12 -6.14 10.37
N SER A 112 7.14 -6.22 9.51
CA SER A 112 8.01 -5.09 9.16
C SER A 112 7.28 -4.01 8.34
N GLN A 113 7.82 -2.79 8.29
CA GLN A 113 7.29 -1.72 7.43
C GLN A 113 7.22 -2.14 5.94
N PRO A 114 6.24 -1.67 5.15
CA PRO A 114 6.04 -2.11 3.76
C PRO A 114 7.28 -1.98 2.85
N THR A 115 8.06 -0.90 3.01
CA THR A 115 9.32 -0.69 2.27
C THR A 115 10.35 -1.77 2.59
N ILE A 116 10.41 -2.20 3.85
CA ILE A 116 11.25 -3.29 4.33
C ILE A 116 10.73 -4.62 3.76
N ARG A 117 9.40 -4.85 3.77
CA ARG A 117 8.79 -6.06 3.19
C ARG A 117 9.07 -6.22 1.70
N ASN A 118 8.95 -5.14 0.92
CA ASN A 118 9.21 -5.17 -0.52
C ASN A 118 10.68 -5.42 -0.83
N ARG A 119 11.59 -4.81 -0.06
CA ARG A 119 13.02 -5.08 -0.18
C ARG A 119 13.38 -6.50 0.23
N LEU A 120 12.76 -7.04 1.29
CA LEU A 120 12.93 -8.43 1.71
C LEU A 120 12.42 -9.42 0.67
N ARG A 121 11.26 -9.16 0.05
CA ARG A 121 10.73 -9.96 -1.07
C ARG A 121 11.77 -10.11 -2.18
N SER A 122 12.31 -8.99 -2.65
CA SER A 122 13.34 -8.97 -3.70
C SER A 122 14.63 -9.66 -3.24
N LEU A 123 15.09 -9.38 -2.01
CA LEU A 123 16.32 -9.92 -1.45
C LEU A 123 16.28 -11.44 -1.23
N LEU A 124 15.14 -11.97 -0.77
CA LEU A 124 14.95 -13.37 -0.43
C LEU A 124 14.41 -14.21 -1.60
N GLY A 125 13.92 -13.58 -2.67
CA GLY A 125 13.32 -14.24 -3.83
C GLY A 125 11.94 -14.86 -3.59
N ALA A 126 11.44 -14.82 -2.35
CA ALA A 126 10.09 -15.24 -2.02
C ALA A 126 9.59 -14.48 -0.78
N TYR A 127 8.29 -14.55 -0.56
CA TYR A 127 7.69 -14.12 0.70
C TYR A 127 6.62 -15.07 1.19
N TRP A 128 6.31 -14.96 2.48
CA TRP A 128 5.20 -15.66 3.10
C TRP A 128 3.87 -15.10 2.58
N GLY A 129 3.14 -15.90 1.81
CA GLY A 129 1.82 -15.52 1.30
C GLY A 129 0.76 -15.62 2.40
N PHE A 130 0.54 -16.84 2.90
CA PHE A 130 -0.46 -17.12 3.93
C PHE A 130 -0.16 -18.43 4.67
N ALA A 131 -0.68 -18.56 5.89
CA ALA A 131 -0.54 -19.77 6.68
C ALA A 131 -1.55 -20.85 6.25
N LEU A 132 -1.15 -22.12 6.35
CA LEU A 132 -2.04 -23.25 6.20
C LEU A 132 -2.79 -23.50 7.51
N THR A 133 -4.09 -23.82 7.39
CA THR A 133 -4.99 -24.05 8.52
C THR A 133 -4.81 -25.42 9.17
N GLN A 134 -4.11 -26.34 8.52
CA GLN A 134 -3.85 -27.69 8.99
C GLN A 134 -2.47 -28.19 8.56
N SER A 135 -1.97 -29.26 9.18
CA SER A 135 -0.73 -29.91 8.75
C SER A 135 -0.89 -30.60 7.40
N VAL A 136 0.00 -30.29 6.47
CA VAL A 136 -0.02 -30.81 5.09
C VAL A 136 1.28 -31.57 4.83
N ASN A 137 1.23 -32.59 3.96
CA ASN A 137 2.43 -33.33 3.57
C ASN A 137 3.34 -32.44 2.72
N LEU A 138 4.58 -32.27 3.15
CA LEU A 138 5.64 -31.61 2.39
C LEU A 138 6.26 -32.61 1.42
N GLU A 139 6.32 -32.26 0.14
CA GLU A 139 6.88 -33.11 -0.91
C GLU A 139 8.03 -32.41 -1.67
N PRO A 140 9.27 -32.91 -1.55
CA PRO A 140 10.40 -32.45 -2.37
C PRO A 140 10.20 -32.82 -3.84
N LEU A 141 10.53 -31.90 -4.75
CA LEU A 141 10.40 -32.14 -6.20
C LEU A 141 11.59 -32.94 -6.76
N SER A 142 11.29 -33.99 -7.54
CA SER A 142 12.27 -34.97 -8.05
C SER A 142 13.25 -34.43 -9.11
N THR A 143 12.99 -33.27 -9.71
CA THR A 143 13.83 -32.67 -10.75
C THR A 143 15.05 -31.90 -10.22
N ASN A 144 15.19 -31.76 -8.90
CA ASN A 144 16.27 -31.02 -8.25
C ASN A 144 17.26 -31.91 -7.46
N THR A 145 17.19 -33.24 -7.63
CA THR A 145 17.89 -34.21 -6.77
C THR A 145 19.41 -34.30 -6.95
N GLU A 146 20.00 -33.67 -7.97
CA GLU A 146 21.46 -33.69 -8.17
C GLU A 146 22.21 -32.68 -7.28
N THR A 147 21.54 -31.64 -6.74
CA THR A 147 22.16 -30.59 -5.92
C THR A 147 21.81 -30.64 -4.43
N TRP A 148 20.82 -31.45 -4.05
CA TRP A 148 20.39 -31.65 -2.67
C TRP A 148 20.71 -33.10 -2.27
N VAL A 149 21.53 -33.31 -1.24
CA VAL A 149 21.97 -34.64 -0.76
C VAL A 149 20.79 -35.61 -0.69
N SER A 150 21.03 -36.89 -1.05
CA SER A 150 20.06 -38.00 -1.02
C SER A 150 19.06 -37.87 0.14
N ALA A 151 17.86 -37.40 -0.22
CA ALA A 151 16.84 -36.80 0.61
C ALA A 151 16.09 -37.81 1.51
N THR A 152 16.76 -38.41 2.47
CA THR A 152 16.07 -39.15 3.54
C THR A 152 15.52 -38.16 4.56
N GLY A 153 14.20 -38.18 4.79
CA GLY A 153 13.53 -37.38 5.82
C GLY A 153 13.10 -35.95 5.43
N LEU A 154 13.21 -35.54 4.15
CA LEU A 154 12.73 -34.23 3.69
C LEU A 154 11.22 -34.16 3.46
N ALA A 155 10.58 -35.31 3.22
CA ALA A 155 9.12 -35.41 3.13
C ALA A 155 8.52 -35.69 4.51
N SER A 156 7.54 -34.88 4.93
CA SER A 156 6.88 -35.03 6.23
C SER A 156 5.57 -34.26 6.31
N LYS A 157 4.68 -34.66 7.21
CA LYS A 157 3.45 -33.92 7.50
C LYS A 157 3.75 -32.85 8.55
N ILE A 158 3.74 -31.57 8.15
CA ILE A 158 4.06 -30.44 9.03
C ILE A 158 3.04 -29.31 8.84
N GLN A 159 2.92 -28.43 9.82
CA GLN A 159 2.14 -27.20 9.67
C GLN A 159 3.05 -26.10 9.10
N GLY A 160 2.55 -25.34 8.14
CA GLY A 160 3.36 -24.33 7.46
C GLY A 160 2.50 -23.26 6.79
N GLY A 161 3.06 -22.60 5.79
CA GLY A 161 2.43 -21.59 4.98
C GLY A 161 2.96 -21.62 3.56
N VAL A 162 2.16 -21.05 2.65
CA VAL A 162 2.48 -20.98 1.24
C VAL A 162 3.49 -19.85 1.01
N LEU A 163 4.57 -20.18 0.32
CA LEU A 163 5.54 -19.19 -0.15
C LEU A 163 5.18 -18.75 -1.57
N ILE A 164 5.38 -17.47 -1.85
CA ILE A 164 5.18 -16.89 -3.18
C ILE A 164 6.55 -16.51 -3.73
N PRO A 165 7.08 -17.24 -4.73
CA PRO A 165 8.29 -16.87 -5.46
C PRO A 165 8.07 -15.54 -6.20
N VAL A 166 9.06 -14.65 -6.20
CA VAL A 166 8.94 -13.31 -6.82
C VAL A 166 10.02 -12.98 -7.84
N ASN A 167 11.16 -13.68 -7.82
CA ASN A 167 12.24 -13.42 -8.79
C ASN A 167 12.31 -14.53 -9.84
N VAL A 168 12.80 -14.19 -11.04
CA VAL A 168 13.03 -15.15 -12.13
C VAL A 168 14.03 -16.26 -11.78
N ASN A 169 14.90 -16.05 -10.80
CA ASN A 169 15.84 -17.05 -10.27
C ASN A 169 15.28 -17.83 -9.07
N SER A 170 14.02 -17.60 -8.70
CA SER A 170 13.37 -18.27 -7.57
C SER A 170 12.85 -19.63 -8.01
N THR A 171 13.36 -20.67 -7.38
CA THR A 171 13.05 -22.06 -7.71
C THR A 171 12.35 -22.71 -6.53
N THR A 172 11.13 -23.20 -6.77
CA THR A 172 10.42 -24.06 -5.82
C THR A 172 11.10 -25.43 -5.76
N VAL A 173 11.49 -25.86 -4.57
CA VAL A 173 12.19 -27.14 -4.35
C VAL A 173 11.36 -28.15 -3.56
N ALA A 174 10.35 -27.68 -2.82
CA ALA A 174 9.32 -28.52 -2.22
C ALA A 174 7.97 -27.81 -2.25
N VAL A 175 6.91 -28.61 -2.29
CA VAL A 175 5.52 -28.18 -2.36
C VAL A 175 4.72 -28.79 -1.23
N TRP A 176 3.60 -28.16 -0.90
CA TRP A 176 2.57 -28.75 -0.05
C TRP A 176 1.72 -29.69 -0.91
N ASN A 177 1.71 -30.98 -0.62
CA ASN A 177 0.84 -31.95 -1.29
C ASN A 177 -0.61 -31.74 -0.89
N GLN A 178 -1.22 -30.81 -1.59
CA GLN A 178 -2.63 -30.46 -1.57
C GLN A 178 -3.01 -29.94 -2.96
N LYS A 179 -4.26 -29.54 -3.14
CA LYS A 179 -4.74 -28.95 -4.41
C LYS A 179 -3.77 -27.85 -4.86
N GLU A 180 -3.34 -27.94 -6.13
CA GLU A 180 -2.40 -27.02 -6.80
C GLU A 180 -0.93 -27.08 -6.35
N ASN A 181 -0.56 -27.99 -5.45
CA ASN A 181 0.83 -28.18 -4.99
C ASN A 181 1.59 -26.87 -4.71
N PRO A 182 1.06 -25.99 -3.83
CA PRO A 182 1.63 -24.66 -3.66
C PRO A 182 3.05 -24.71 -3.06
N PRO A 183 3.92 -23.72 -3.34
CA PRO A 183 5.31 -23.74 -2.90
C PRO A 183 5.44 -23.73 -1.38
N ALA A 184 6.30 -24.62 -0.87
CA ALA A 184 6.61 -24.77 0.54
C ALA A 184 8.06 -24.42 0.86
N VAL A 185 8.97 -24.65 -0.10
CA VAL A 185 10.37 -24.21 -0.01
C VAL A 185 10.76 -23.55 -1.32
N VAL A 186 11.26 -22.33 -1.24
CA VAL A 186 11.70 -21.55 -2.40
C VAL A 186 13.15 -21.14 -2.19
N THR A 187 13.96 -21.25 -3.24
CA THR A 187 15.39 -20.96 -3.18
C THR A 187 15.83 -20.04 -4.31
N THR A 188 16.88 -19.28 -4.05
CA THR A 188 17.68 -18.57 -5.06
C THR A 188 19.12 -19.09 -5.03
N ASP A 189 20.04 -18.40 -5.68
CA ASP A 189 21.48 -18.61 -5.54
C ASP A 189 21.99 -18.27 -4.14
N LYS A 190 21.37 -17.31 -3.44
CA LYS A 190 21.84 -16.79 -2.14
C LYS A 190 20.85 -16.91 -0.99
N SER A 191 19.63 -17.37 -1.22
CA SER A 191 18.60 -17.51 -0.18
C SER A 191 17.91 -18.87 -0.24
N THR A 192 17.52 -19.38 0.93
CA THR A 192 16.61 -20.51 1.07
C THR A 192 15.50 -20.15 2.05
N PHE A 193 14.25 -20.18 1.58
CA PHE A 193 13.07 -19.86 2.37
C PHE A 193 12.30 -21.13 2.70
N LEU A 194 12.22 -21.47 3.99
CA LEU A 194 11.43 -22.57 4.54
C LEU A 194 10.04 -22.08 4.98
N GLY A 195 8.97 -22.63 4.38
CA GLY A 195 7.58 -22.24 4.60
C GLY A 195 6.97 -22.72 5.91
N TRP A 196 7.73 -22.90 6.98
CA TRP A 196 7.21 -23.25 8.31
C TRP A 196 8.03 -22.62 9.41
N ARG A 197 7.48 -22.57 10.63
CA ARG A 197 8.24 -22.08 11.78
C ARG A 197 9.23 -23.14 12.24
N TRP A 198 10.52 -22.81 12.23
CA TRP A 198 11.59 -23.75 12.57
C TRP A 198 11.82 -23.79 14.08
N GLY A 199 12.06 -24.97 14.65
CA GLY A 199 12.31 -25.10 16.10
C GLY A 199 11.08 -25.17 16.99
N VAL A 200 9.88 -25.41 16.43
CA VAL A 200 8.61 -25.45 17.18
C VAL A 200 8.02 -26.87 17.14
N ASP A 201 7.95 -27.54 18.31
CA ASP A 201 7.63 -28.97 18.44
C ASP A 201 6.19 -29.38 18.05
N GLY A 202 5.30 -28.43 17.73
CA GLY A 202 3.98 -28.68 17.16
C GLY A 202 3.85 -28.33 15.66
N VAL A 203 4.89 -27.76 15.06
CA VAL A 203 4.88 -27.28 13.68
C VAL A 203 5.63 -28.25 12.77
N ALA A 204 6.88 -28.57 13.11
CA ALA A 204 7.73 -29.51 12.40
C ALA A 204 8.55 -30.35 13.40
N GLY A 205 8.74 -31.64 13.13
CA GLY A 205 9.57 -32.51 13.96
C GLY A 205 11.06 -32.18 13.87
N ALA A 206 11.82 -32.48 14.92
CA ALA A 206 13.26 -32.20 15.00
C ALA A 206 14.07 -32.79 13.84
N GLU A 207 13.68 -33.98 13.37
CA GLU A 207 14.35 -34.68 12.26
C GLU A 207 14.16 -33.94 10.94
N VAL A 208 12.96 -33.43 10.67
CA VAL A 208 12.62 -32.68 9.45
C VAL A 208 13.39 -31.37 9.41
N ASP A 209 13.34 -30.61 10.50
CA ASP A 209 14.06 -29.34 10.64
C ASP A 209 15.57 -29.53 10.48
N SER A 210 16.12 -30.62 11.04
CA SER A 210 17.54 -30.96 10.91
C SER A 210 17.90 -31.40 9.48
N ALA A 211 17.05 -32.17 8.83
CA ALA A 211 17.26 -32.65 7.47
C ALA A 211 17.26 -31.49 6.47
N TRP A 212 16.28 -30.57 6.56
CA TRP A 212 16.22 -29.38 5.72
C TRP A 212 17.41 -28.44 5.95
N LEU A 213 17.80 -28.21 7.21
CA LEU A 213 18.98 -27.37 7.49
C LEU A 213 20.26 -27.97 6.89
N ARG A 214 20.49 -29.29 7.05
CA ARG A 214 21.67 -29.95 6.46
C ARG A 214 21.66 -29.88 4.93
N ALA A 215 20.51 -30.09 4.31
CA ALA A 215 20.37 -30.05 2.86
C ALA A 215 20.63 -28.62 2.32
N THR A 216 20.14 -27.60 3.02
CA THR A 216 20.41 -26.19 2.69
C THR A 216 21.89 -25.81 2.89
N LEU A 217 22.53 -26.26 3.97
CA LEU A 217 23.94 -26.00 4.21
C LEU A 217 24.83 -26.66 3.15
N PHE A 218 24.51 -27.89 2.75
CA PHE A 218 25.22 -28.59 1.68
C PHE A 218 25.16 -27.82 0.35
N ARG A 219 23.99 -27.22 0.02
CA ARG A 219 23.84 -26.33 -1.15
C ARG A 219 24.80 -25.15 -1.11
N TYR A 220 25.12 -24.63 0.08
CA TYR A 220 26.10 -23.56 0.26
C TYR A 220 27.54 -24.07 0.45
N ASN A 221 27.82 -25.32 0.07
CA ASN A 221 29.12 -26.00 0.21
C ASN A 221 29.62 -26.12 1.66
N ILE A 222 28.70 -26.10 2.63
CA ILE A 222 28.98 -26.34 4.04
C ILE A 222 28.63 -27.79 4.36
N THR A 223 29.65 -28.62 4.64
CA THR A 223 29.45 -30.02 5.00
C THR A 223 29.39 -30.16 6.53
N PRO A 224 28.25 -30.53 7.13
CA PRO A 224 28.16 -30.78 8.56
C PRO A 224 29.09 -31.93 8.93
N THR A 225 30.03 -31.71 9.83
CA THR A 225 30.84 -32.80 10.40
C THR A 225 30.10 -33.35 11.61
N PRO A 226 29.73 -34.65 11.65
CA PRO A 226 29.07 -35.22 12.81
C PRO A 226 30.00 -35.12 14.03
N ARG A 227 29.57 -34.42 15.07
CA ARG A 227 30.17 -34.46 16.40
C ARG A 227 29.19 -35.07 17.38
N GLU A 228 29.73 -35.77 18.38
CA GLU A 228 28.96 -36.17 19.56
C GLU A 228 28.40 -34.92 20.24
N ALA A 229 27.10 -34.92 20.52
CA ALA A 229 26.38 -33.80 21.12
C ALA A 229 26.97 -33.48 22.50
N ASN A 230 27.80 -32.44 22.58
CA ASN A 230 28.35 -31.96 23.84
C ASN A 230 27.42 -30.87 24.38
N THR A 231 26.50 -31.26 25.26
CA THR A 231 25.38 -30.44 25.75
C THR A 231 25.75 -29.33 26.75
N ASP A 232 27.05 -29.07 26.98
CA ASP A 232 27.51 -28.27 28.13
C ASP A 232 28.48 -27.12 27.79
N LYS A 233 28.48 -26.62 26.54
CA LYS A 233 29.24 -25.41 26.16
C LYS A 233 28.31 -24.24 25.80
N SER A 234 28.54 -23.09 26.44
CA SER A 234 27.88 -21.82 26.07
C SER A 234 28.24 -21.44 24.64
N VAL A 235 27.24 -21.24 23.79
CA VAL A 235 27.42 -20.86 22.38
C VAL A 235 27.94 -19.42 22.29
N PRO A 236 29.03 -19.15 21.54
CA PRO A 236 29.61 -17.82 21.44
C PRO A 236 28.77 -16.88 20.56
N TYR A 237 28.87 -15.57 20.81
CA TYR A 237 28.37 -14.53 19.90
C TYR A 237 29.33 -14.36 18.69
N CYS A 238 28.78 -14.05 17.52
CA CYS A 238 29.56 -13.93 16.28
C CYS A 238 30.51 -12.72 16.27
N SER A 239 30.20 -11.65 17.00
CA SER A 239 31.03 -10.44 17.10
C SER A 239 31.45 -10.15 18.55
N LYS A 240 32.74 -9.79 18.75
CA LYS A 240 33.29 -9.44 20.06
C LYS A 240 32.67 -8.14 20.63
N ASN A 241 32.20 -7.23 19.78
CA ASN A 241 31.56 -5.97 20.20
C ASN A 241 30.16 -6.18 20.82
N GLN A 242 29.49 -7.28 20.47
CA GLN A 242 28.18 -7.63 21.06
C GLN A 242 28.33 -8.19 22.49
N SER A 243 29.46 -8.85 22.79
CA SER A 243 29.75 -9.37 24.14
C SER A 243 30.02 -8.26 25.17
N SER A 244 30.67 -7.16 24.79
CA SER A 244 31.04 -6.08 25.73
C SER A 244 29.86 -5.21 26.18
N ARG A 245 28.81 -5.06 25.34
CA ARG A 245 27.62 -4.23 25.65
C ARG A 245 26.64 -4.88 26.64
N LEU A 246 26.70 -6.19 26.83
CA LEU A 246 25.88 -6.92 27.81
C LEU A 246 26.21 -6.57 29.27
N SER A 247 27.39 -6.00 29.52
CA SER A 247 27.88 -5.72 30.88
C SER A 247 27.34 -4.42 31.49
N ASN A 248 26.73 -3.53 30.69
CA ASN A 248 26.54 -2.11 31.07
C ASN A 248 25.09 -1.60 31.13
N ASN A 249 24.06 -2.45 31.05
CA ASN A 249 22.67 -1.98 31.12
C ASN A 249 21.96 -2.36 32.43
N LEU A 250 22.32 -1.65 33.50
CA LEU A 250 21.45 -1.32 34.63
C LEU A 250 21.57 0.18 34.90
N GLN A 251 20.95 1.01 34.06
CA GLN A 251 20.44 2.34 34.43
C GLN A 251 19.77 3.00 33.22
N GLN A 252 18.49 3.33 33.37
CA GLN A 252 17.82 4.31 32.52
C GLN A 252 18.54 5.66 32.60
N PRO A 253 18.46 6.47 31.54
CA PRO A 253 18.18 7.88 31.80
C PRO A 253 17.13 8.53 30.89
N ARG A 254 16.53 9.55 31.48
CA ARG A 254 15.63 10.56 30.92
C ARG A 254 16.33 11.54 29.96
N THR A 255 15.55 11.99 28.98
CA THR A 255 15.45 13.33 28.33
C THR A 255 16.71 14.17 28.07
N THR A 256 16.83 14.65 26.83
CA THR A 256 17.06 16.09 26.55
C THR A 256 16.58 16.47 25.15
N ASN A 257 15.75 17.51 25.10
CA ASN A 257 15.51 18.35 23.93
C ASN A 257 16.79 19.11 23.55
N GLN A 258 17.04 19.29 22.26
CA GLN A 258 17.55 20.58 21.74
C GLN A 258 17.32 20.73 20.22
N ASN A 259 16.53 21.77 19.92
CA ASN A 259 16.49 22.67 18.76
C ASN A 259 17.34 22.33 17.52
N ILE A 260 16.66 22.19 16.38
CA ILE A 260 17.19 22.65 15.09
C ILE A 260 16.15 23.56 14.45
N ALA A 261 16.65 24.70 13.98
CA ALA A 261 15.91 25.88 13.58
C ALA A 261 15.07 25.68 12.31
N GLN A 262 14.04 26.53 12.27
CA GLN A 262 13.12 26.85 11.20
C GLN A 262 13.79 26.94 9.82
N ASN A 263 13.18 26.26 8.85
CA ASN A 263 12.91 26.83 7.53
C ASN A 263 11.51 26.40 7.11
N ASP A 264 10.67 27.41 6.88
CA ASP A 264 9.31 27.33 6.32
C ASP A 264 9.34 26.75 4.90
N PRO A 265 8.26 26.09 4.44
CA PRO A 265 7.64 26.66 3.25
C PRO A 265 6.13 26.75 3.41
N ASP A 266 5.67 28.01 3.38
CA ASP A 266 4.33 28.39 2.99
C ASP A 266 4.14 28.20 1.47
N ALA A 267 2.86 28.18 1.06
CA ALA A 267 2.34 28.12 -0.30
C ALA A 267 2.15 26.73 -0.93
N GLY A 268 0.88 26.36 -1.09
CA GLY A 268 0.41 25.60 -2.23
C GLY A 268 0.78 26.35 -3.51
N VAL A 269 1.97 26.05 -4.02
CA VAL A 269 2.36 26.25 -5.40
C VAL A 269 2.05 24.92 -6.06
N LEU A 270 1.03 24.92 -6.92
CA LEU A 270 0.98 24.00 -8.04
C LEU A 270 2.42 23.90 -8.58
N PRO A 271 3.00 22.70 -8.84
CA PRO A 271 4.18 22.65 -9.69
C PRO A 271 3.85 23.53 -10.90
N PRO A 272 4.78 24.40 -11.34
CA PRO A 272 4.48 25.35 -12.38
C PRO A 272 3.74 24.60 -13.47
N GLN A 273 2.58 25.14 -13.88
CA GLN A 273 2.11 24.79 -15.20
C GLN A 273 3.33 24.93 -16.09
N THR A 274 3.77 23.82 -16.68
CA THR A 274 4.67 23.88 -17.80
C THR A 274 3.84 24.52 -18.91
N SER A 275 3.75 25.86 -18.83
CA SER A 275 3.61 26.67 -20.00
C SER A 275 4.69 26.18 -20.97
N PRO A 276 4.35 25.97 -22.24
CA PRO A 276 5.25 25.38 -23.22
C PRO A 276 6.35 26.39 -23.57
N ASN A 277 7.32 26.60 -22.69
CA ASN A 277 8.44 27.53 -22.87
C ASN A 277 9.59 27.22 -21.90
N ASN A 278 10.23 26.05 -22.05
CA ASN A 278 11.67 25.89 -21.84
C ASN A 278 12.12 24.57 -22.50
N LEU A 279 12.57 24.69 -23.75
CA LEU A 279 12.75 23.56 -24.66
C LEU A 279 14.06 22.77 -24.46
N ASP A 280 15.00 23.18 -23.61
CA ASP A 280 16.38 22.68 -23.76
C ASP A 280 17.04 21.95 -22.58
N LYS A 281 16.44 21.84 -21.38
CA LYS A 281 17.06 21.08 -20.26
C LYS A 281 16.06 20.38 -19.34
N LEU A 282 16.38 19.14 -18.95
CA LEU A 282 15.79 18.43 -17.81
C LEU A 282 16.74 18.54 -16.60
N THR A 283 16.18 18.73 -15.41
CA THR A 283 16.91 18.69 -14.14
C THR A 283 17.18 17.25 -13.70
N PRO A 284 18.22 16.99 -12.88
CA PRO A 284 18.48 15.64 -12.33
C PRO A 284 17.30 15.05 -11.55
N GLU A 285 16.53 15.91 -10.88
CA GLU A 285 15.32 15.53 -10.15
C GLU A 285 14.21 15.08 -11.11
N GLU A 286 13.92 15.86 -12.16
CA GLU A 286 12.96 15.48 -13.22
C GLU A 286 13.36 14.16 -13.90
N ILE A 287 14.65 13.98 -14.19
CA ILE A 287 15.18 12.73 -14.78
C ILE A 287 14.91 11.54 -13.84
N SER A 288 15.19 11.70 -12.55
CA SER A 288 14.96 10.65 -11.55
C SER A 288 13.49 10.29 -11.45
N VAL A 289 12.60 11.29 -11.41
CA VAL A 289 11.14 11.11 -11.36
C VAL A 289 10.65 10.38 -12.62
N MET A 290 11.05 10.85 -13.81
CA MET A 290 10.67 10.25 -15.09
C MET A 290 11.17 8.80 -15.22
N SER A 291 12.38 8.51 -14.76
CA SER A 291 12.95 7.16 -14.76
C SER A 291 12.18 6.22 -13.83
N GLN A 292 11.89 6.70 -12.60
CA GLN A 292 11.15 5.92 -11.62
C GLN A 292 9.72 5.63 -12.09
N GLU A 293 9.06 6.62 -12.72
CA GLU A 293 7.72 6.43 -13.30
C GLU A 293 7.71 5.31 -14.35
N LEU A 294 8.69 5.26 -15.26
CA LEU A 294 8.78 4.19 -16.25
C LEU A 294 9.01 2.82 -15.60
N ALA A 295 9.88 2.75 -14.60
CA ALA A 295 10.14 1.51 -13.85
C ALA A 295 8.86 1.00 -13.17
N ASP A 296 8.13 1.90 -12.52
CA ASP A 296 6.91 1.59 -11.80
C ASP A 296 5.78 1.17 -12.75
N LEU A 297 5.60 1.88 -13.88
CA LEU A 297 4.63 1.55 -14.92
C LEU A 297 4.90 0.16 -15.52
N ILE A 298 6.16 -0.16 -15.83
CA ILE A 298 6.55 -1.48 -16.34
C ILE A 298 6.22 -2.56 -15.30
N GLY A 299 6.58 -2.32 -14.03
CA GLY A 299 6.32 -3.26 -12.94
C GLY A 299 4.83 -3.52 -12.72
N ARG A 300 4.00 -2.47 -12.74
CA ARG A 300 2.54 -2.57 -12.61
C ARG A 300 1.90 -3.26 -13.80
N PHE A 301 2.35 -2.96 -15.02
CA PHE A 301 1.92 -3.66 -16.22
C PHE A 301 2.26 -5.16 -16.14
N GLU A 302 3.47 -5.52 -15.75
CA GLU A 302 3.88 -6.91 -15.51
C GLU A 302 3.00 -7.60 -14.45
N SER A 303 2.75 -6.95 -13.31
CA SER A 303 1.85 -7.44 -12.24
C SER A 303 0.43 -7.71 -12.75
N THR A 304 -0.11 -6.76 -13.52
CA THR A 304 -1.47 -6.86 -14.07
C THR A 304 -1.57 -8.04 -15.05
N LEU A 305 -0.57 -8.22 -15.91
CA LEU A 305 -0.52 -9.35 -16.84
C LEU A 305 -0.42 -10.71 -16.16
N LEU A 306 0.34 -10.80 -15.07
CA LEU A 306 0.42 -12.03 -14.28
C LEU A 306 -0.96 -12.38 -13.70
N THR A 307 -1.68 -11.37 -13.20
CA THR A 307 -3.04 -11.53 -12.66
C THR A 307 -4.04 -11.92 -13.76
N ALA A 308 -3.99 -11.26 -14.91
CA ALA A 308 -4.85 -11.53 -16.06
C ALA A 308 -4.69 -12.96 -16.60
N ASN A 309 -3.44 -13.40 -16.79
CA ASN A 309 -3.14 -14.75 -17.28
C ASN A 309 -3.58 -15.84 -16.29
N ALA A 310 -3.58 -15.53 -14.99
CA ALA A 310 -4.10 -16.44 -13.96
C ALA A 310 -5.64 -16.58 -14.01
N ALA A 311 -6.35 -15.58 -14.54
CA ALA A 311 -7.80 -15.59 -14.64
C ALA A 311 -8.35 -16.18 -15.97
N ASP A 312 -7.64 -15.99 -17.09
CA ASP A 312 -8.04 -16.47 -18.43
C ASP A 312 -7.71 -17.94 -18.73
N SER A 313 -6.97 -18.59 -17.84
CA SER A 313 -6.61 -19.99 -18.00
C SER A 313 -7.78 -20.91 -17.62
N ASN A 314 -8.69 -21.15 -18.57
CA ASN A 314 -9.41 -22.43 -18.65
C ASN A 314 -8.35 -23.52 -18.89
N VAL A 315 -7.74 -24.06 -17.83
CA VAL A 315 -6.79 -25.16 -17.96
C VAL A 315 -7.57 -26.45 -18.23
N GLU A 316 -7.90 -26.70 -19.50
CA GLU A 316 -7.93 -28.07 -20.00
C GLU A 316 -6.49 -28.61 -19.90
N LEU A 317 -6.31 -29.62 -19.06
CA LEU A 317 -5.05 -30.30 -18.84
C LEU A 317 -4.43 -30.73 -20.19
N LEU A 318 -3.23 -30.23 -20.47
CA LEU A 318 -2.38 -30.72 -21.55
C LEU A 318 -2.24 -32.25 -21.42
N THR A 319 -2.80 -32.98 -22.39
CA THR A 319 -2.78 -34.45 -22.36
C THR A 319 -1.38 -34.99 -22.67
N HIS A 320 -1.07 -36.13 -22.05
CA HIS A 320 0.24 -36.79 -22.06
C HIS A 320 0.81 -37.02 -23.48
N ASN A 321 -0.05 -37.20 -24.48
CA ASN A 321 0.33 -37.45 -25.88
C ASN A 321 1.07 -36.27 -26.55
N PHE A 322 0.74 -35.02 -26.19
CA PHE A 322 1.40 -33.86 -26.80
C PHE A 322 2.84 -33.68 -26.27
N VAL A 323 3.04 -34.00 -25.00
CA VAL A 323 4.36 -33.99 -24.32
C VAL A 323 5.27 -35.09 -24.88
N GLU A 324 4.70 -36.26 -25.20
CA GLU A 324 5.47 -37.37 -25.77
C GLU A 324 5.97 -37.06 -27.19
N GLN A 325 5.19 -36.37 -28.03
CA GLN A 325 5.61 -36.01 -29.39
C GLN A 325 6.76 -35.00 -29.42
N LEU A 326 6.81 -34.06 -28.47
CA LEU A 326 7.92 -33.12 -28.32
C LEU A 326 9.21 -33.80 -27.82
N SER A 327 9.08 -34.80 -26.95
CA SER A 327 10.23 -35.52 -26.36
C SER A 327 11.00 -36.42 -27.35
N ARG A 328 10.37 -36.84 -28.45
CA ARG A 328 10.99 -37.75 -29.45
C ARG A 328 11.82 -37.03 -30.53
N ARG A 329 11.77 -35.70 -30.63
CA ARG A 329 12.44 -34.95 -31.73
C ARG A 329 13.85 -34.41 -31.42
N SER A 330 14.40 -34.57 -30.21
CA SER A 330 15.65 -33.87 -29.82
C SER A 330 16.94 -34.69 -29.74
N LYS A 331 17.03 -35.89 -30.34
CA LYS A 331 18.31 -36.64 -30.38
C LYS A 331 18.85 -36.78 -31.81
N LYS A 332 19.95 -36.04 -32.03
CA LYS A 332 20.85 -35.94 -33.20
C LYS A 332 20.42 -35.00 -34.32
N GLU A 333 20.95 -33.77 -34.30
CA GLU A 333 21.87 -33.25 -35.32
C GLU A 333 22.42 -31.86 -34.96
N THR A 334 23.55 -31.54 -35.57
CA THR A 334 24.59 -30.58 -35.18
C THR A 334 24.17 -29.11 -35.31
N ILE A 335 24.72 -28.29 -34.41
CA ILE A 335 24.65 -26.82 -34.34
C ILE A 335 25.27 -26.21 -35.62
N THR A 336 24.46 -25.83 -36.62
CA THR A 336 24.81 -24.81 -37.63
C THR A 336 23.64 -24.31 -38.50
N GLY A 337 22.38 -24.42 -38.05
CA GLY A 337 21.21 -24.07 -38.88
C GLY A 337 20.01 -23.44 -38.18
N ILE A 338 20.19 -22.83 -36.99
CA ILE A 338 19.04 -22.36 -36.17
C ILE A 338 18.60 -20.92 -36.50
N THR A 339 19.26 -20.20 -37.41
CA THR A 339 18.86 -18.83 -37.74
C THR A 339 17.69 -18.69 -38.72
N ASN A 340 17.22 -19.76 -39.38
CA ASN A 340 16.23 -19.61 -40.47
C ASN A 340 14.92 -20.42 -40.35
N ASN A 341 14.67 -21.19 -39.28
CA ASN A 341 13.45 -22.02 -39.18
C ASN A 341 12.53 -21.72 -37.97
N LEU A 342 12.72 -20.60 -37.27
CA LEU A 342 11.74 -20.10 -36.29
C LEU A 342 10.67 -19.17 -36.92
N LEU A 343 10.73 -18.98 -38.24
CA LEU A 343 9.71 -18.29 -39.02
C LEU A 343 8.97 -19.32 -39.87
N THR A 344 8.04 -20.07 -39.25
CA THR A 344 6.80 -20.62 -39.85
C THR A 344 6.28 -21.76 -39.00
N THR A 345 5.27 -21.50 -38.16
CA THR A 345 3.98 -22.23 -38.10
C THR A 345 3.15 -21.77 -36.89
N ASN A 346 2.04 -21.09 -37.21
CA ASN A 346 0.78 -20.93 -36.47
C ASN A 346 0.76 -20.30 -35.06
N ASN A 347 0.73 -18.95 -35.07
CA ASN A 347 -0.17 -18.03 -34.35
C ASN A 347 -0.81 -18.47 -33.01
N GLN A 348 -0.18 -17.99 -31.92
CA GLN A 348 -0.73 -17.39 -30.69
C GLN A 348 0.12 -17.80 -29.46
N GLN A 349 1.38 -17.34 -29.41
CA GLN A 349 2.06 -17.11 -28.12
C GLN A 349 2.16 -15.60 -27.89
N PRO A 350 1.84 -15.10 -26.68
CA PRO A 350 1.09 -13.87 -26.54
C PRO A 350 2.00 -12.65 -26.70
N THR A 351 1.50 -11.67 -27.44
CA THR A 351 2.05 -10.33 -27.69
C THR A 351 2.58 -9.61 -26.44
N THR A 352 2.12 -10.03 -25.27
CA THR A 352 2.35 -9.50 -23.93
C THR A 352 3.82 -9.39 -23.45
N ASN A 353 4.62 -10.47 -23.49
CA ASN A 353 6.03 -10.42 -23.04
C ASN A 353 6.91 -9.53 -23.93
N ARG A 354 6.50 -9.36 -25.19
CA ARG A 354 7.16 -8.47 -26.14
C ARG A 354 6.95 -7.00 -25.75
N ILE A 355 5.76 -6.62 -25.27
CA ILE A 355 5.47 -5.23 -24.84
C ILE A 355 6.33 -4.85 -23.65
N VAL A 356 6.39 -5.69 -22.62
CA VAL A 356 7.25 -5.49 -21.45
C VAL A 356 8.72 -5.33 -21.86
N THR A 357 9.20 -6.20 -22.74
CA THR A 357 10.58 -6.13 -23.24
C THR A 357 10.83 -4.84 -24.01
N GLN A 358 9.90 -4.43 -24.88
CA GLN A 358 9.98 -3.17 -25.63
C GLN A 358 9.93 -1.95 -24.70
N ALA A 359 9.13 -1.99 -23.64
CA ALA A 359 9.06 -0.91 -22.67
C ALA A 359 10.36 -0.78 -21.87
N ARG A 360 10.99 -1.91 -21.47
CA ARG A 360 12.32 -1.91 -20.84
C ARG A 360 13.40 -1.35 -21.78
N ILE A 361 13.33 -1.64 -23.08
CA ILE A 361 14.21 -1.03 -24.09
C ILE A 361 13.95 0.48 -24.21
N GLY A 362 12.70 0.91 -24.23
CA GLY A 362 12.30 2.32 -24.24
C GLY A 362 12.84 3.09 -23.02
N TRP A 363 12.75 2.49 -21.83
CA TRP A 363 13.33 3.04 -20.60
C TRP A 363 14.87 3.15 -20.68
N GLN A 364 15.56 2.13 -21.20
CA GLN A 364 17.00 2.20 -21.40
C GLN A 364 17.39 3.29 -22.42
N ASN A 365 16.60 3.46 -23.49
CA ASN A 365 16.81 4.50 -24.48
C ASN A 365 16.60 5.91 -23.91
N PHE A 366 15.63 6.08 -23.02
CA PHE A 366 15.46 7.31 -22.23
C PHE A 366 16.74 7.65 -21.45
N LEU A 367 17.25 6.70 -20.65
CA LEU A 367 18.48 6.90 -19.87
C LEU A 367 19.69 7.23 -20.75
N ASN A 368 19.86 6.50 -21.86
CA ASN A 368 20.93 6.75 -22.82
C ASN A 368 20.84 8.14 -23.47
N ALA A 369 19.63 8.65 -23.74
CA ALA A 369 19.43 9.99 -24.29
C ALA A 369 19.74 11.07 -23.25
N VAL A 370 19.37 10.84 -21.99
CA VAL A 370 19.75 11.70 -20.85
C VAL A 370 21.27 11.77 -20.69
N ASP A 371 21.98 10.65 -20.74
CA ASP A 371 23.44 10.60 -20.65
C ASP A 371 24.12 11.39 -21.77
N ARG A 372 23.51 11.39 -22.96
CA ARG A 372 23.94 12.18 -24.13
C ARG A 372 23.52 13.65 -24.06
N LYS A 373 22.77 14.06 -23.03
CA LYS A 373 22.16 15.38 -22.87
C LYS A 373 21.20 15.75 -24.01
N ASP A 374 20.65 14.76 -24.69
CA ASP A 374 19.60 14.92 -25.71
C ASP A 374 18.23 14.84 -25.04
N TYR A 375 17.83 15.93 -24.38
CA TYR A 375 16.63 15.96 -23.55
C TYR A 375 15.33 15.92 -24.35
N THR A 376 15.36 16.36 -25.62
CA THR A 376 14.22 16.24 -26.53
C THR A 376 13.96 14.77 -26.85
N LEU A 377 15.01 14.04 -27.22
CA LEU A 377 14.91 12.62 -27.48
C LEU A 377 14.58 11.80 -26.23
N ALA A 378 15.10 12.20 -25.06
CA ALA A 378 14.74 11.60 -23.77
C ALA A 378 13.22 11.74 -23.51
N LYS A 379 12.66 12.95 -23.60
CA LYS A 379 11.22 13.19 -23.43
C LYS A 379 10.38 12.34 -24.40
N GLN A 380 10.85 12.20 -25.64
CA GLN A 380 10.19 11.36 -26.65
C GLN A 380 10.17 9.89 -26.24
N TYR A 381 11.32 9.31 -25.85
CA TYR A 381 11.37 7.92 -25.40
C TYR A 381 10.51 7.67 -24.16
N TRP A 382 10.49 8.61 -23.22
CA TRP A 382 9.64 8.53 -22.05
C TRP A 382 8.15 8.52 -22.44
N PHE A 383 7.73 9.40 -23.35
CA PHE A 383 6.34 9.43 -23.84
C PHE A 383 5.96 8.17 -24.63
N ASP A 384 6.83 7.72 -25.54
CA ASP A 384 6.57 6.54 -26.37
C ASP A 384 6.49 5.25 -25.54
N THR A 385 7.33 5.14 -24.50
CA THR A 385 7.30 3.99 -23.58
C THR A 385 6.01 3.95 -22.78
N ARG A 386 5.56 5.10 -22.27
CA ARG A 386 4.28 5.25 -21.59
C ARG A 386 3.12 4.84 -22.49
N ARG A 387 3.08 5.38 -23.70
CA ARG A 387 2.05 5.07 -24.68
C ARG A 387 2.04 3.58 -25.07
N LEU A 388 3.21 2.99 -25.25
CA LEU A 388 3.34 1.55 -25.54
C LEU A 388 2.68 0.69 -24.46
N LEU A 389 2.89 1.02 -23.18
CA LEU A 389 2.27 0.30 -22.06
C LEU A 389 0.75 0.54 -22.02
N TRP A 390 0.30 1.77 -22.23
CA TRP A 390 -1.12 2.10 -22.28
C TRP A 390 -1.87 1.37 -23.41
N ASP A 391 -1.37 1.48 -24.65
CA ASP A 391 -2.00 0.91 -25.85
C ASP A 391 -2.12 -0.62 -25.79
N ASN A 392 -1.41 -1.26 -24.84
CA ASN A 392 -1.39 -2.71 -24.67
C ASN A 392 -1.84 -3.14 -23.26
N TYR A 393 -2.46 -2.25 -22.48
CA TYR A 393 -2.92 -2.58 -21.13
C TYR A 393 -3.99 -3.69 -21.16
N PRO A 394 -3.90 -4.71 -20.28
CA PRO A 394 -4.82 -5.84 -20.30
C PRO A 394 -6.21 -5.44 -19.77
N ILE A 395 -7.09 -5.00 -20.66
CA ILE A 395 -8.47 -4.55 -20.33
C ILE A 395 -9.50 -5.68 -20.23
N ASN A 396 -9.26 -6.84 -20.85
CA ASN A 396 -10.25 -7.93 -20.98
C ASN A 396 -10.12 -9.06 -19.96
N SER A 397 -9.56 -8.80 -18.77
CA SER A 397 -9.27 -9.85 -17.79
C SER A 397 -10.22 -9.84 -16.60
N ASN A 398 -10.66 -11.02 -16.16
CA ASN A 398 -11.50 -11.15 -14.97
C ASN A 398 -10.70 -10.79 -13.71
N LEU A 399 -11.19 -9.83 -12.93
CA LEU A 399 -10.58 -9.45 -11.65
C LEU A 399 -10.73 -10.62 -10.66
N ALA A 400 -9.61 -11.05 -10.08
CA ALA A 400 -9.55 -12.22 -9.20
C ALA A 400 -10.12 -11.98 -7.77
N GLN A 401 -10.49 -10.74 -7.42
CA GLN A 401 -10.97 -10.37 -6.07
C GLN A 401 -12.21 -9.46 -6.14
N PRO A 402 -13.13 -9.54 -5.16
CA PRO A 402 -14.18 -8.53 -4.97
C PRO A 402 -13.55 -7.15 -4.73
N GLU A 403 -13.95 -6.15 -5.52
CA GLU A 403 -13.39 -4.80 -5.50
C GLU A 403 -14.53 -3.76 -5.51
N ILE A 404 -14.49 -2.76 -4.63
CA ILE A 404 -15.37 -1.58 -4.71
C ILE A 404 -14.85 -0.67 -5.82
N ARG A 405 -15.62 -0.52 -6.90
CA ARG A 405 -15.30 0.36 -8.03
C ARG A 405 -16.32 1.48 -8.02
N ALA A 406 -15.97 2.55 -7.30
CA ALA A 406 -16.87 3.64 -7.01
C ALA A 406 -16.61 4.87 -7.90
N ILE A 407 -17.65 5.69 -8.08
CA ILE A 407 -17.53 7.00 -8.74
C ILE A 407 -18.41 8.03 -8.05
N TRP A 408 -17.90 9.24 -7.88
CA TRP A 408 -18.72 10.39 -7.51
C TRP A 408 -19.42 10.94 -8.74
N LEU A 409 -20.75 10.88 -8.75
CA LEU A 409 -21.58 11.45 -9.80
C LEU A 409 -22.03 12.83 -9.34
N ASP A 410 -21.35 13.85 -9.85
CA ASP A 410 -21.49 15.25 -9.45
C ASP A 410 -22.78 15.89 -9.95
N ARG A 411 -23.25 16.92 -9.25
CA ARG A 411 -24.43 17.73 -9.57
C ARG A 411 -24.35 18.33 -10.97
N GLY A 412 -23.17 18.70 -11.46
CA GLY A 412 -22.99 19.21 -12.82
C GLY A 412 -23.44 18.18 -13.86
N THR A 413 -23.01 16.94 -13.68
CA THR A 413 -23.43 15.79 -14.48
C THR A 413 -24.93 15.49 -14.32
N ILE A 414 -25.48 15.52 -13.11
CA ILE A 414 -26.92 15.28 -12.85
C ILE A 414 -27.79 16.32 -13.54
N VAL A 415 -27.47 17.60 -13.40
CA VAL A 415 -28.22 18.71 -14.01
C VAL A 415 -28.23 18.62 -15.53
N LYS A 416 -27.12 18.16 -16.14
CA LYS A 416 -27.04 17.99 -17.60
C LYS A 416 -27.94 16.86 -18.11
N ALA A 417 -28.23 15.84 -17.31
CA ALA A 417 -29.09 14.74 -17.70
C ALA A 417 -30.54 15.20 -17.96
N LYS A 418 -31.10 16.12 -17.16
CA LYS A 418 -32.46 16.69 -17.32
C LYS A 418 -33.64 15.70 -17.28
N SER A 419 -33.42 14.38 -17.43
CA SER A 419 -34.46 13.35 -17.45
C SER A 419 -33.93 11.99 -16.99
N GLU A 420 -34.83 11.07 -16.60
CA GLU A 420 -34.48 9.66 -16.31
C GLU A 420 -33.82 8.98 -17.50
N GLN A 421 -34.30 9.22 -18.73
CA GLN A 421 -33.76 8.57 -19.93
C GLN A 421 -32.32 8.99 -20.23
N ASP A 422 -31.99 10.27 -20.02
CA ASP A 422 -30.64 10.77 -20.20
C ASP A 422 -29.72 10.37 -19.04
N LEU A 423 -30.27 10.28 -17.83
CA LEU A 423 -29.56 9.72 -16.68
C LEU A 423 -29.25 8.24 -16.88
N ALA A 424 -30.18 7.48 -17.48
CA ALA A 424 -29.97 6.08 -17.84
C ALA A 424 -28.76 5.88 -18.74
N LYS A 425 -28.54 6.76 -19.73
CA LYS A 425 -27.34 6.73 -20.59
C LYS A 425 -26.05 6.92 -19.81
N ILE A 426 -26.07 7.71 -18.73
CA ILE A 426 -24.91 7.89 -17.84
C ILE A 426 -24.70 6.60 -17.05
N PHE A 427 -25.75 6.04 -16.44
CA PHE A 427 -25.66 4.78 -15.70
C PHE A 427 -25.26 3.58 -16.59
N ASP A 428 -25.68 3.55 -17.86
CA ASP A 428 -25.25 2.56 -18.86
C ASP A 428 -23.74 2.65 -19.09
N LYS A 429 -23.20 3.86 -19.23
CA LYS A 429 -21.77 4.10 -19.39
C LYS A 429 -20.98 3.68 -18.15
N LEU A 430 -21.49 4.00 -16.95
CA LEU A 430 -20.84 3.62 -15.70
C LEU A 430 -20.84 2.10 -15.52
N ALA A 431 -21.95 1.42 -15.80
CA ALA A 431 -22.03 -0.03 -15.78
C ALA A 431 -21.10 -0.68 -16.81
N ALA A 432 -21.05 -0.14 -18.04
CA ALA A 432 -20.14 -0.61 -19.08
C ALA A 432 -18.66 -0.44 -18.70
N ALA A 433 -18.32 0.64 -17.99
CA ALA A 433 -16.99 0.87 -17.42
C ALA A 433 -16.70 0.02 -16.16
N GLY A 434 -17.66 -0.80 -15.72
CA GLY A 434 -17.50 -1.73 -14.60
C GLY A 434 -17.69 -1.13 -13.21
N PHE A 435 -18.13 0.13 -13.06
CA PHE A 435 -18.47 0.69 -11.75
C PHE A 435 -19.60 -0.13 -11.11
N ASN A 436 -19.46 -0.41 -9.82
CA ASN A 436 -20.46 -1.14 -9.03
C ASN A 436 -21.03 -0.31 -7.88
N THR A 437 -20.49 0.88 -7.63
CA THR A 437 -20.94 1.80 -6.57
C THR A 437 -20.98 3.22 -7.10
N VAL A 438 -22.07 3.97 -6.83
CA VAL A 438 -22.19 5.38 -7.20
C VAL A 438 -22.43 6.23 -5.96
N PHE A 439 -21.53 7.18 -5.70
CA PHE A 439 -21.75 8.26 -4.74
C PHE A 439 -22.48 9.40 -5.46
N PHE A 440 -23.81 9.40 -5.37
CA PHE A 440 -24.67 10.29 -6.16
C PHE A 440 -24.90 11.60 -5.42
N GLU A 441 -24.45 12.74 -5.96
CA GLU A 441 -24.55 14.05 -5.29
C GLU A 441 -26.00 14.44 -5.06
N THR A 442 -26.47 14.18 -3.85
CA THR A 442 -27.89 14.23 -3.47
C THR A 442 -28.22 15.56 -2.81
N VAL A 443 -27.29 16.14 -2.03
CA VAL A 443 -27.42 17.47 -1.42
C VAL A 443 -26.11 18.22 -1.58
N ASN A 444 -26.17 19.37 -2.26
CA ASN A 444 -25.04 20.27 -2.50
C ASN A 444 -25.46 21.70 -2.16
N ALA A 445 -24.66 22.44 -1.39
CA ALA A 445 -24.94 23.82 -1.01
C ALA A 445 -26.39 24.03 -0.48
N SER A 446 -26.83 23.12 0.41
CA SER A 446 -28.18 23.07 1.00
C SER A 446 -29.34 22.88 0.01
N TYR A 447 -29.05 22.56 -1.25
CA TYR A 447 -30.04 22.23 -2.26
C TYR A 447 -30.08 20.70 -2.48
N PRO A 448 -31.12 19.98 -2.03
CA PRO A 448 -31.34 18.62 -2.47
C PRO A 448 -31.65 18.58 -3.97
N ILE A 449 -31.20 17.52 -4.63
CA ILE A 449 -31.50 17.27 -6.04
C ILE A 449 -32.93 16.73 -6.21
N TYR A 450 -33.54 16.21 -5.15
CA TYR A 450 -34.88 15.62 -5.10
C TYR A 450 -35.91 16.57 -4.42
N PRO A 451 -37.23 16.37 -4.62
CA PRO A 451 -38.27 17.19 -3.98
C PRO A 451 -38.41 16.85 -2.49
N SER A 452 -37.54 17.44 -1.69
CA SER A 452 -37.51 17.33 -0.22
C SER A 452 -38.70 18.03 0.43
N ARG A 453 -39.16 17.46 1.55
CA ARG A 453 -40.13 18.07 2.47
C ARG A 453 -39.46 18.72 3.68
N VAL A 454 -38.18 18.43 3.89
CA VAL A 454 -37.37 18.94 5.00
C VAL A 454 -36.62 20.20 4.58
N ALA A 455 -35.91 20.15 3.44
CA ALA A 455 -35.15 21.28 2.94
C ALA A 455 -36.08 22.38 2.38
N PRO A 456 -35.75 23.67 2.54
CA PRO A 456 -36.59 24.76 2.06
C PRO A 456 -36.80 24.80 0.54
N GLU A 457 -35.80 24.35 -0.24
CA GLU A 457 -35.86 24.46 -1.70
C GLU A 457 -35.08 23.32 -2.38
N GLN A 458 -35.72 22.64 -3.34
CA GLN A 458 -35.01 21.74 -4.29
C GLN A 458 -34.09 22.57 -5.19
N ASN A 459 -32.95 22.00 -5.60
CA ASN A 459 -32.04 22.65 -6.55
C ASN A 459 -32.83 23.16 -7.79
N PRO A 460 -32.82 24.47 -8.08
CA PRO A 460 -33.64 25.04 -9.16
C PRO A 460 -33.38 24.44 -10.54
N LEU A 461 -32.19 23.89 -10.77
CA LEU A 461 -31.75 23.36 -12.07
C LEU A 461 -32.34 21.99 -12.41
N VAL A 462 -32.96 21.30 -11.45
CA VAL A 462 -33.61 19.99 -11.64
C VAL A 462 -35.10 20.02 -11.28
N ARG A 463 -35.67 21.20 -11.07
CA ARG A 463 -37.07 21.37 -10.73
C ARG A 463 -37.96 20.70 -11.78
N GLY A 464 -38.98 19.97 -11.32
CA GLY A 464 -39.94 19.28 -12.18
C GLY A 464 -39.65 17.78 -12.37
N TRP A 465 -38.57 17.25 -11.81
CA TRP A 465 -38.33 15.81 -11.72
C TRP A 465 -37.56 15.42 -10.45
N ASP A 466 -37.44 14.11 -10.20
CA ASP A 466 -36.76 13.54 -9.02
C ASP A 466 -35.56 12.69 -9.49
N PRO A 467 -34.36 13.29 -9.59
CA PRO A 467 -33.15 12.60 -10.04
C PRO A 467 -32.71 11.49 -9.09
N LEU A 468 -32.97 11.60 -7.78
CA LEU A 468 -32.57 10.57 -6.82
C LEU A 468 -33.44 9.32 -6.98
N ALA A 469 -34.75 9.47 -7.15
CA ALA A 469 -35.64 8.34 -7.43
C ALA A 469 -35.21 7.59 -8.70
N SER A 470 -34.95 8.33 -9.78
CA SER A 470 -34.47 7.73 -11.02
C SER A 470 -33.10 7.08 -10.85
N ALA A 471 -32.16 7.72 -10.15
CA ALA A 471 -30.82 7.18 -9.95
C ALA A 471 -30.82 5.86 -9.17
N VAL A 472 -31.60 5.76 -8.08
CA VAL A 472 -31.71 4.52 -7.28
C VAL A 472 -32.21 3.37 -8.16
N LYS A 473 -33.30 3.60 -8.90
CA LYS A 473 -33.85 2.62 -9.84
C LYS A 473 -32.81 2.18 -10.86
N LEU A 474 -32.16 3.13 -11.52
CA LEU A 474 -31.19 2.86 -12.59
C LEU A 474 -29.93 2.14 -12.09
N ALA A 475 -29.47 2.45 -10.88
CA ALA A 475 -28.36 1.75 -10.23
C ALA A 475 -28.71 0.27 -10.00
N HIS A 476 -29.86 0.02 -9.37
CA HIS A 476 -30.31 -1.33 -9.02
C HIS A 476 -30.61 -2.20 -10.24
N GLU A 477 -31.20 -1.64 -11.30
CA GLU A 477 -31.40 -2.32 -12.59
C GLU A 477 -30.09 -2.83 -13.21
N ARG A 478 -28.96 -2.22 -12.86
CA ARG A 478 -27.61 -2.55 -13.35
C ARG A 478 -26.75 -3.26 -12.30
N GLY A 479 -27.33 -3.66 -11.17
CA GLY A 479 -26.61 -4.33 -10.08
C GLY A 479 -25.54 -3.46 -9.41
N MET A 480 -25.73 -2.13 -9.42
CA MET A 480 -24.87 -1.18 -8.73
C MET A 480 -25.50 -0.72 -7.41
N GLU A 481 -24.67 -0.49 -6.40
CA GLU A 481 -25.08 0.22 -5.18
C GLU A 481 -25.16 1.72 -5.44
N LEU A 482 -26.16 2.38 -4.85
CA LEU A 482 -26.26 3.83 -4.82
C LEU A 482 -26.20 4.35 -3.39
N HIS A 483 -25.20 5.17 -3.15
CA HIS A 483 -24.97 5.85 -1.88
C HIS A 483 -25.29 7.33 -2.06
N ALA A 484 -26.21 7.87 -1.27
CA ALA A 484 -26.58 9.27 -1.36
C ALA A 484 -25.45 10.14 -0.78
N TRP A 485 -24.80 10.93 -1.63
CA TRP A 485 -23.72 11.83 -1.23
C TRP A 485 -24.28 13.17 -0.77
N VAL A 486 -24.05 13.51 0.50
CA VAL A 486 -24.68 14.65 1.19
C VAL A 486 -23.62 15.55 1.80
N TRP A 487 -23.64 16.84 1.44
CA TRP A 487 -22.89 17.87 2.15
C TRP A 487 -23.53 18.13 3.52
N ILE A 488 -22.81 17.83 4.60
CA ILE A 488 -23.34 17.93 5.97
C ILE A 488 -23.26 19.36 6.48
N PHE A 489 -22.06 19.90 6.72
CA PHE A 489 -21.93 21.23 7.32
C PHE A 489 -21.64 22.34 6.31
N ALA A 490 -21.20 22.04 5.09
CA ALA A 490 -21.05 23.08 4.06
C ALA A 490 -22.41 23.45 3.47
N ALA A 491 -22.87 24.66 3.78
CA ALA A 491 -24.23 25.13 3.50
C ALA A 491 -24.35 25.89 2.18
N ALA A 492 -23.31 26.63 1.76
CA ALA A 492 -23.34 27.46 0.58
C ALA A 492 -21.96 27.56 -0.08
N ASN A 493 -21.96 27.95 -1.37
CA ASN A 493 -20.76 28.03 -2.18
C ASN A 493 -20.91 29.11 -3.26
N GLN A 494 -19.98 30.07 -3.32
CA GLN A 494 -20.01 31.16 -4.31
C GLN A 494 -20.03 30.64 -5.75
N ARG A 495 -19.33 29.53 -6.05
CA ARG A 495 -19.38 28.92 -7.39
C ARG A 495 -20.80 28.45 -7.76
N HIS A 496 -21.56 27.93 -6.78
CA HIS A 496 -22.94 27.53 -7.01
C HIS A 496 -23.83 28.76 -7.22
N ASN A 497 -23.60 29.83 -6.46
CA ASN A 497 -24.30 31.11 -6.64
C ASN A 497 -24.11 31.64 -8.06
N SER A 498 -22.88 31.64 -8.59
CA SER A 498 -22.64 32.08 -9.96
C SER A 498 -23.43 31.25 -10.99
N ILE A 499 -23.59 29.94 -10.78
CA ILE A 499 -24.38 29.07 -11.68
C ILE A 499 -25.88 29.42 -11.61
N LEU A 500 -26.37 29.77 -10.42
CA LEU A 500 -27.76 30.15 -10.21
C LEU A 500 -28.03 31.65 -10.48
N ASN A 501 -27.02 32.41 -10.93
CA ASN A 501 -27.07 33.87 -11.05
C ASN A 501 -27.47 34.58 -9.75
N GLN A 502 -26.99 34.06 -8.62
CA GLN A 502 -27.14 34.66 -7.30
C GLN A 502 -25.91 35.51 -6.94
N PRO A 503 -26.06 36.51 -6.05
CA PRO A 503 -24.93 37.27 -5.51
C PRO A 503 -23.87 36.39 -4.83
N ASP A 504 -22.61 36.83 -4.85
CA ASP A 504 -21.50 36.12 -4.22
C ASP A 504 -21.65 35.98 -2.68
N ASP A 505 -22.41 36.86 -2.04
CA ASP A 505 -22.70 36.83 -0.60
C ASP A 505 -24.00 36.08 -0.25
N TYR A 506 -24.72 35.54 -1.24
CA TYR A 506 -25.93 34.76 -1.00
C TYR A 506 -25.60 33.45 -0.26
N THR A 507 -26.19 33.24 0.92
CA THR A 507 -25.90 32.10 1.80
C THR A 507 -26.75 30.86 1.50
N GLY A 508 -27.47 30.84 0.37
CA GLY A 508 -28.36 29.75 0.03
C GLY A 508 -29.71 29.81 0.76
N PRO A 509 -30.63 28.90 0.44
CA PRO A 509 -32.02 28.98 0.89
C PRO A 509 -32.13 28.64 2.38
N LEU A 510 -31.31 27.69 2.85
CA LEU A 510 -31.33 27.23 4.24
C LEU A 510 -30.88 28.32 5.21
N LEU A 511 -29.74 28.96 4.97
CA LEU A 511 -29.25 30.05 5.82
C LEU A 511 -30.00 31.36 5.62
N THR A 512 -30.75 31.52 4.51
CA THR A 512 -31.71 32.63 4.37
C THR A 512 -32.91 32.41 5.28
N ALA A 513 -33.41 31.17 5.39
CA ALA A 513 -34.51 30.80 6.28
C ALA A 513 -34.08 30.76 7.76
N HIS A 514 -32.83 30.37 8.04
CA HIS A 514 -32.25 30.20 9.37
C HIS A 514 -30.89 30.91 9.48
N PRO A 515 -30.85 32.25 9.55
CA PRO A 515 -29.60 33.02 9.54
C PRO A 515 -28.74 32.81 10.79
N ASP A 516 -29.34 32.38 11.90
CA ASP A 516 -28.67 32.08 13.17
C ASP A 516 -27.94 30.73 13.18
N TRP A 517 -28.14 29.89 12.16
CA TRP A 517 -27.48 28.59 12.02
C TRP A 517 -26.08 28.67 11.42
N VAL A 518 -25.68 29.84 10.91
CA VAL A 518 -24.41 30.02 10.21
C VAL A 518 -23.22 30.02 11.16
N MET A 519 -22.11 29.47 10.68
CA MET A 519 -20.81 29.54 11.33
C MET A 519 -20.05 30.76 10.82
N PHE A 520 -19.43 31.48 11.75
CA PHE A 520 -18.54 32.60 11.45
C PHE A 520 -17.08 32.28 11.82
N ASP A 521 -16.15 32.98 11.18
CA ASP A 521 -14.80 33.14 11.72
C ASP A 521 -14.77 34.09 12.92
N ARG A 522 -13.59 34.26 13.51
CA ARG A 522 -13.37 35.15 14.66
C ARG A 522 -13.70 36.61 14.35
N GLN A 523 -13.59 37.04 13.09
CA GLN A 523 -13.85 38.41 12.65
C GLN A 523 -15.31 38.63 12.23
N GLY A 524 -16.12 37.57 12.23
CA GLY A 524 -17.53 37.62 11.86
C GLY A 524 -17.80 37.36 10.37
N ASN A 525 -16.82 36.92 9.59
CA ASN A 525 -17.06 36.57 8.19
C ASN A 525 -17.72 35.19 8.07
N ILE A 526 -18.68 35.10 7.15
CA ILE A 526 -19.46 33.88 6.87
C ILE A 526 -18.72 32.97 5.90
N PHE A 527 -18.24 33.53 4.78
CA PHE A 527 -17.58 32.76 3.73
C PHE A 527 -16.11 32.54 4.05
N ASP A 528 -15.68 31.29 3.94
CA ASP A 528 -14.27 30.93 3.95
C ASP A 528 -13.51 31.67 2.84
N SER A 529 -12.55 32.51 3.24
CA SER A 529 -11.73 33.29 2.32
C SER A 529 -10.95 32.41 1.34
N TYR A 530 -10.68 31.16 1.71
CA TYR A 530 -10.00 30.18 0.85
C TYR A 530 -10.98 29.36 0.00
N THR A 531 -11.89 28.60 0.61
CA THR A 531 -12.77 27.69 -0.14
C THR A 531 -14.03 28.33 -0.70
N LYS A 532 -14.32 29.59 -0.35
CA LYS A 532 -15.49 30.36 -0.77
C LYS A 532 -16.82 29.69 -0.41
N LYS A 533 -16.86 29.05 0.76
CA LYS A 533 -18.02 28.32 1.27
C LYS A 533 -18.45 28.85 2.63
N ALA A 534 -19.75 28.84 2.88
CA ALA A 534 -20.33 29.07 4.19
C ALA A 534 -20.71 27.74 4.84
N PHE A 535 -20.63 27.66 6.16
CA PHE A 535 -20.88 26.43 6.91
C PHE A 535 -21.99 26.63 7.96
N LEU A 536 -22.74 25.57 8.24
CA LEU A 536 -23.62 25.46 9.40
C LEU A 536 -22.78 25.20 10.65
N ASP A 537 -23.23 25.66 11.81
CA ASP A 537 -22.56 25.39 13.08
C ASP A 537 -22.86 23.98 13.64
N PRO A 538 -21.87 23.07 13.76
CA PRO A 538 -22.05 21.73 14.33
C PRO A 538 -22.46 21.70 15.81
N ALA A 539 -22.25 22.80 16.54
CA ALA A 539 -22.67 22.93 17.93
C ALA A 539 -24.15 23.33 18.08
N ASN A 540 -24.81 23.79 17.01
CA ASN A 540 -26.20 24.19 17.06
C ASN A 540 -27.12 22.94 17.04
N PRO A 541 -27.93 22.70 18.09
CA PRO A 541 -28.80 21.53 18.15
C PRO A 541 -29.90 21.52 17.07
N GLU A 542 -30.39 22.68 16.63
CA GLU A 542 -31.40 22.76 15.57
C GLU A 542 -30.82 22.37 14.21
N VAL A 543 -29.59 22.81 13.91
CA VAL A 543 -28.83 22.36 12.74
C VAL A 543 -28.68 20.84 12.73
N ARG A 544 -28.29 20.26 13.87
CA ARG A 544 -28.11 18.81 13.98
C ARG A 544 -29.43 18.07 13.76
N SER A 545 -30.51 18.54 14.36
CA SER A 545 -31.85 17.96 14.17
C SER A 545 -32.30 18.03 12.72
N TYR A 546 -32.13 19.18 12.06
CA TYR A 546 -32.47 19.35 10.64
C TYR A 546 -31.68 18.38 9.76
N LEU A 547 -30.37 18.27 9.96
CA LEU A 547 -29.51 17.39 9.15
C LEU A 547 -29.88 15.91 9.35
N ILE A 548 -30.19 15.50 10.58
CA ILE A 548 -30.68 14.14 10.85
C ILE A 548 -32.01 13.91 10.12
N SER A 549 -32.98 14.83 10.22
CA SER A 549 -34.25 14.72 9.49
C SER A 549 -34.10 14.69 7.98
N LEU A 550 -33.12 15.41 7.43
CA LEU A 550 -32.84 15.35 5.99
C LEU A 550 -32.25 13.99 5.58
N LEU A 551 -31.37 13.41 6.39
CA LEU A 551 -30.82 12.07 6.14
C LEU A 551 -31.88 10.98 6.31
N GLU A 552 -32.73 11.07 7.35
CA GLU A 552 -33.90 10.20 7.55
C GLU A 552 -34.85 10.27 6.36
N GLU A 553 -35.12 11.48 5.85
CA GLU A 553 -35.97 11.65 4.66
C GLU A 553 -35.43 10.88 3.46
N ILE A 554 -34.12 10.94 3.23
CA ILE A 554 -33.46 10.22 2.14
C ILE A 554 -33.62 8.70 2.34
N VAL A 555 -33.26 8.20 3.51
CA VAL A 555 -33.27 6.74 3.80
C VAL A 555 -34.68 6.16 3.77
N ASN A 556 -35.69 6.91 4.24
CA ASN A 556 -37.07 6.42 4.33
C ASN A 556 -37.85 6.55 3.01
N ARG A 557 -37.51 7.52 2.15
CA ARG A 557 -38.21 7.73 0.87
C ARG A 557 -37.55 7.03 -0.30
N TYR A 558 -36.26 6.73 -0.20
CA TYR A 558 -35.47 6.18 -1.30
C TYR A 558 -34.77 4.91 -0.84
N GLN A 559 -34.79 3.87 -1.69
CA GLN A 559 -34.08 2.62 -1.41
C GLN A 559 -32.57 2.77 -1.68
N VAL A 560 -31.91 3.73 -1.03
CA VAL A 560 -30.46 3.90 -1.12
C VAL A 560 -29.75 2.79 -0.35
N ASP A 561 -28.61 2.34 -0.87
CA ASP A 561 -27.77 1.30 -0.23
C ASP A 561 -26.90 1.90 0.87
N GLY A 562 -26.57 3.18 0.75
CA GLY A 562 -25.81 3.90 1.76
C GLY A 562 -25.99 5.42 1.77
N ILE A 563 -25.39 6.05 2.78
CA ILE A 563 -25.24 7.50 2.91
C ILE A 563 -23.75 7.80 2.91
N GLN A 564 -23.32 8.73 2.06
CA GLN A 564 -21.96 9.26 2.10
C GLN A 564 -21.94 10.67 2.69
N LEU A 565 -21.31 10.78 3.86
CA LEU A 565 -21.10 12.03 4.59
C LEU A 565 -19.92 12.80 3.97
N ASP A 566 -20.19 13.95 3.38
CA ASP A 566 -19.17 14.88 2.89
C ASP A 566 -19.26 16.23 3.62
N TYR A 567 -18.16 16.97 3.63
CA TYR A 567 -18.01 18.18 4.45
C TYR A 567 -18.37 17.96 5.93
N ILE A 568 -18.15 16.73 6.42
CA ILE A 568 -18.31 16.35 7.83
C ILE A 568 -17.10 16.83 8.65
N ARG A 569 -16.96 18.15 8.73
CA ARG A 569 -15.79 18.86 9.28
C ARG A 569 -16.04 20.36 9.40
N TYR A 570 -15.12 21.06 10.05
CA TYR A 570 -15.05 22.53 10.01
C TYR A 570 -14.34 23.01 8.72
N PRO A 571 -14.44 24.32 8.39
CA PRO A 571 -13.59 24.96 7.38
C PRO A 571 -12.10 24.78 7.67
N PHE A 572 -11.24 25.05 6.69
CA PHE A 572 -9.78 24.97 6.88
C PHE A 572 -9.28 26.03 7.87
N GLN A 573 -8.84 25.59 9.04
CA GLN A 573 -8.23 26.45 10.05
C GLN A 573 -6.78 26.79 9.65
N ASN A 574 -6.42 28.07 9.73
CA ASN A 574 -5.04 28.52 9.68
C ASN A 574 -4.86 29.70 10.64
N PRO A 575 -4.43 29.44 11.89
CA PRO A 575 -4.23 30.49 12.87
C PRO A 575 -3.14 31.50 12.51
N LYS A 576 -2.17 31.14 11.64
CA LYS A 576 -1.10 32.06 11.20
C LYS A 576 -1.64 33.28 10.46
N VAL A 577 -2.78 33.12 9.78
CA VAL A 577 -3.48 34.19 9.03
C VAL A 577 -4.83 34.52 9.65
N ASP A 578 -5.01 34.19 10.93
CA ASP A 578 -6.23 34.40 11.73
C ASP A 578 -7.53 33.84 11.10
N ARG A 579 -7.38 32.82 10.23
CA ARG A 579 -8.50 32.10 9.61
C ARG A 579 -8.94 30.98 10.55
N ILE A 580 -9.82 31.31 11.49
CA ILE A 580 -10.28 30.38 12.52
C ILE A 580 -11.80 30.45 12.59
N TYR A 581 -12.47 29.31 12.36
CA TYR A 581 -13.93 29.19 12.32
C TYR A 581 -14.49 28.49 13.56
N GLY A 582 -15.81 28.64 13.75
CA GLY A 582 -16.55 28.03 14.86
C GLY A 582 -16.98 29.03 15.94
N TYR A 583 -17.03 30.33 15.62
CA TYR A 583 -17.37 31.39 16.58
C TYR A 583 -18.84 31.80 16.53
N SER A 584 -19.75 30.87 16.20
CA SER A 584 -21.18 31.10 16.37
C SER A 584 -21.50 31.44 17.82
N GLN A 585 -22.63 32.10 18.06
CA GLN A 585 -23.05 32.44 19.40
C GLN A 585 -23.22 31.18 20.28
N ILE A 586 -23.82 30.12 19.72
CA ILE A 586 -24.07 28.86 20.44
C ILE A 586 -22.75 28.18 20.80
N ALA A 587 -21.84 27.98 19.85
CA ALA A 587 -20.56 27.33 20.11
C ALA A 587 -19.74 28.07 21.18
N ARG A 588 -19.72 29.41 21.13
CA ARG A 588 -19.06 30.25 22.14
C ARG A 588 -19.66 30.08 23.53
N GLN A 589 -20.99 30.13 23.63
CA GLN A 589 -21.70 29.97 24.89
C GLN A 589 -21.50 28.57 25.48
N GLU A 590 -21.61 27.52 24.68
CA GLU A 590 -21.38 26.14 25.13
C GLU A 590 -19.95 25.93 25.62
N PHE A 591 -18.97 26.45 24.88
CA PHE A 591 -17.58 26.37 25.33
C PHE A 591 -17.30 27.19 26.60
N GLN A 592 -17.89 28.39 26.71
CA GLN A 592 -17.76 29.21 27.91
C GLN A 592 -18.41 28.55 29.12
N LYS A 593 -19.55 27.87 28.97
CA LYS A 593 -20.16 27.08 30.06
C LYS A 593 -19.24 25.94 30.51
N LEU A 594 -18.54 25.28 29.59
CA LEU A 594 -17.65 24.16 29.89
C LEU A 594 -16.33 24.59 30.55
N THR A 595 -15.82 25.78 30.23
CA THR A 595 -14.45 26.18 30.58
C THR A 595 -14.35 27.48 31.39
N GLY A 596 -15.42 28.26 31.48
CA GLY A 596 -15.44 29.61 32.05
C GLY A 596 -14.88 30.70 31.13
N VAL A 597 -14.40 30.35 29.93
CA VAL A 597 -13.71 31.28 29.02
C VAL A 597 -14.44 31.35 27.68
N ASP A 598 -14.72 32.57 27.21
CA ASP A 598 -15.22 32.77 25.84
C ASP A 598 -14.09 32.49 24.84
N PRO A 599 -14.27 31.63 23.83
CA PRO A 599 -13.17 31.23 22.95
C PRO A 599 -12.64 32.39 22.10
N ILE A 600 -13.36 33.51 21.97
CA ILE A 600 -12.84 34.71 21.30
C ILE A 600 -11.59 35.27 21.97
N ALA A 601 -11.43 35.05 23.28
CA ALA A 601 -10.27 35.48 24.06
C ALA A 601 -9.08 34.50 23.97
N ILE A 602 -9.26 33.34 23.34
CA ILE A 602 -8.23 32.31 23.24
C ILE A 602 -7.34 32.58 22.04
N SER A 603 -6.03 32.35 22.17
CA SER A 603 -5.10 32.41 21.05
C SER A 603 -4.20 31.16 21.03
N PRO A 604 -3.60 30.81 19.89
CA PRO A 604 -2.61 29.72 19.82
C PRO A 604 -1.43 29.87 20.79
N ASN A 605 -1.15 31.08 21.28
CA ASN A 605 -0.12 31.35 22.28
C ASN A 605 -0.50 30.85 23.68
N ASN A 606 -1.77 30.46 23.91
CA ASN A 606 -2.21 29.72 25.08
C ASN A 606 -2.53 28.28 24.66
N PRO A 607 -1.52 27.38 24.60
CA PRO A 607 -1.68 26.06 23.99
C PRO A 607 -2.73 25.19 24.70
N GLU A 608 -2.87 25.32 26.02
CA GLU A 608 -3.83 24.51 26.78
C GLU A 608 -5.27 24.88 26.45
N LEU A 609 -5.63 26.17 26.50
CA LEU A 609 -6.97 26.62 26.16
C LEU A 609 -7.25 26.46 24.65
N TRP A 610 -6.23 26.65 23.81
CA TRP A 610 -6.33 26.43 22.38
C TRP A 610 -6.63 24.96 22.04
N GLN A 611 -5.97 24.02 22.72
CA GLN A 611 -6.25 22.60 22.55
C GLN A 611 -7.66 22.27 23.04
N LYS A 612 -8.10 22.78 24.19
CA LYS A 612 -9.48 22.59 24.68
C LYS A 612 -10.53 23.08 23.67
N TRP A 613 -10.29 24.22 23.01
CA TRP A 613 -11.16 24.74 21.97
C TRP A 613 -11.17 23.86 20.71
N THR A 614 -10.01 23.33 20.34
CA THR A 614 -9.89 22.39 19.22
C THR A 614 -10.62 21.08 19.53
N ASP A 615 -10.44 20.51 20.72
CA ASP A 615 -11.11 19.30 21.17
C ASP A 615 -12.63 19.48 21.26
N PHE A 616 -13.11 20.65 21.69
CA PHE A 616 -14.54 20.96 21.70
C PHE A 616 -15.15 20.84 20.30
N ARG A 617 -14.49 21.42 19.29
CA ARG A 617 -14.95 21.37 17.89
C ARG A 617 -14.85 19.96 17.31
N ILE A 618 -13.79 19.22 17.61
CA ILE A 618 -13.67 17.79 17.25
C ILE A 618 -14.87 17.00 17.80
N ARG A 619 -15.20 17.18 19.09
CA ARG A 619 -16.34 16.50 19.72
C ARG A 619 -17.69 16.82 19.07
N GLN A 620 -17.88 18.02 18.52
CA GLN A 620 -19.13 18.35 17.81
C GLN A 620 -19.31 17.48 16.57
N ILE A 621 -18.24 17.28 15.79
CA ILE A 621 -18.25 16.42 14.61
C ILE A 621 -18.37 14.96 15.03
N ASP A 622 -17.54 14.49 15.95
CA ASP A 622 -17.50 13.09 16.38
C ASP A 622 -18.85 12.61 16.92
N SER A 623 -19.46 13.42 17.80
CA SER A 623 -20.78 13.10 18.35
C SER A 623 -21.88 13.14 17.29
N PHE A 624 -21.77 14.00 16.28
CA PHE A 624 -22.75 14.06 15.19
C PHE A 624 -22.71 12.79 14.36
N VAL A 625 -21.52 12.35 13.95
CA VAL A 625 -21.33 11.11 13.18
C VAL A 625 -21.88 9.91 13.95
N ALA A 626 -21.54 9.78 15.23
CA ALA A 626 -22.06 8.70 16.09
C ALA A 626 -23.59 8.75 16.23
N THR A 627 -24.18 9.95 16.37
CA THR A 627 -25.63 10.13 16.48
C THR A 627 -26.33 9.74 15.17
N VAL A 628 -25.86 10.25 14.03
CA VAL A 628 -26.40 9.90 12.71
C VAL A 628 -26.32 8.40 12.48
N SER A 629 -25.19 7.79 12.80
CA SER A 629 -24.96 6.37 12.64
C SER A 629 -25.93 5.52 13.45
N ALA A 630 -26.03 5.79 14.76
CA ALA A 630 -26.94 5.09 15.65
C ALA A 630 -28.41 5.29 15.24
N HIS A 631 -28.76 6.51 14.82
CA HIS A 631 -30.13 6.88 14.49
C HIS A 631 -30.60 6.22 13.19
N LEU A 632 -29.86 6.38 12.09
CA LEU A 632 -30.27 5.81 10.80
C LEU A 632 -30.26 4.27 10.82
N ARG A 633 -29.35 3.64 11.55
CA ARG A 633 -29.30 2.17 11.66
C ARG A 633 -30.36 1.58 12.59
N GLN A 634 -31.01 2.38 13.44
CA GLN A 634 -32.23 1.94 14.12
C GLN A 634 -33.37 1.71 13.12
N GLU A 635 -33.45 2.52 12.07
CA GLU A 635 -34.48 2.41 11.04
C GLU A 635 -34.09 1.40 9.95
N LYS A 636 -32.82 1.43 9.51
CA LYS A 636 -32.28 0.57 8.47
C LYS A 636 -30.94 -0.04 8.92
N PRO A 637 -30.95 -1.20 9.60
CA PRO A 637 -29.75 -1.82 10.20
C PRO A 637 -28.61 -2.10 9.20
N ASP A 638 -28.96 -2.43 7.96
CA ASP A 638 -28.00 -2.77 6.90
C ASP A 638 -27.54 -1.54 6.09
N LEU A 639 -27.91 -0.31 6.51
CA LEU A 639 -27.50 0.91 5.82
C LEU A 639 -25.99 1.12 5.95
N ILE A 640 -25.32 1.21 4.80
CA ILE A 640 -23.91 1.53 4.73
C ILE A 640 -23.71 3.02 4.97
N ILE A 641 -22.81 3.38 5.89
CA ILE A 641 -22.43 4.77 6.14
C ILE A 641 -20.97 4.95 5.72
N SER A 642 -20.76 5.84 4.76
CA SER A 642 -19.44 6.19 4.27
C SER A 642 -19.11 7.65 4.54
N ALA A 643 -17.82 8.01 4.54
CA ALA A 643 -17.39 9.39 4.71
C ALA A 643 -16.28 9.78 3.73
N ALA A 644 -16.44 10.93 3.06
CA ALA A 644 -15.39 11.57 2.28
C ALA A 644 -14.46 12.36 3.21
N VAL A 645 -13.18 11.98 3.25
CA VAL A 645 -12.25 12.47 4.27
C VAL A 645 -10.89 12.90 3.71
N PHE A 646 -10.17 13.75 4.43
CA PHE A 646 -8.80 14.11 4.05
C PHE A 646 -7.80 13.01 4.44
N ALA A 647 -6.93 12.68 3.48
CA ALA A 647 -5.86 11.68 3.64
C ALA A 647 -4.57 12.23 4.33
N ILE A 648 -4.60 13.46 4.82
CA ILE A 648 -3.45 14.09 5.48
C ILE A 648 -3.23 13.50 6.90
N PRO A 649 -2.02 13.63 7.48
CA PRO A 649 -1.71 13.08 8.79
C PRO A 649 -2.72 13.48 9.88
N ARG A 650 -3.02 12.55 10.78
CA ARG A 650 -4.07 12.71 11.81
C ARG A 650 -3.94 14.01 12.59
N GLY A 651 -2.76 14.31 13.15
CA GLY A 651 -2.53 15.53 13.93
C GLY A 651 -2.85 16.80 13.14
N GLU A 652 -2.37 16.90 11.90
CA GLU A 652 -2.65 18.04 11.03
C GLU A 652 -4.15 18.15 10.71
N ARG A 653 -4.82 17.03 10.44
CA ARG A 653 -6.26 17.03 10.15
C ARG A 653 -7.10 17.45 11.35
N LEU A 654 -6.75 17.03 12.55
CA LEU A 654 -7.46 17.43 13.78
C LEU A 654 -7.33 18.94 14.03
N GLU A 655 -6.17 19.52 13.80
CA GLU A 655 -5.94 20.96 13.96
C GLU A 655 -6.55 21.81 12.83
N LYS A 656 -6.47 21.34 11.58
CA LYS A 656 -6.90 22.12 10.41
C LYS A 656 -8.37 21.94 10.04
N LEU A 657 -8.99 20.81 10.39
CA LEU A 657 -10.32 20.44 9.88
C LEU A 657 -11.25 19.90 10.97
N GLN A 658 -10.70 19.51 12.13
CA GLN A 658 -11.46 18.86 13.21
C GLN A 658 -12.18 17.59 12.73
N GLN A 659 -11.56 16.86 11.78
CA GLN A 659 -12.10 15.63 11.20
C GLN A 659 -11.34 14.44 11.79
N ASN A 660 -11.98 13.57 12.58
CA ASN A 660 -11.34 12.49 13.35
C ASN A 660 -11.80 11.10 12.89
N TRP A 661 -11.72 10.85 11.57
CA TRP A 661 -12.38 9.71 10.95
C TRP A 661 -11.86 8.33 11.39
N GLU A 662 -10.63 8.23 11.89
CA GLU A 662 -10.11 6.97 12.43
C GLU A 662 -10.96 6.50 13.60
N ASP A 663 -11.35 7.39 14.50
CA ASP A 663 -12.13 7.00 15.67
C ASP A 663 -13.57 6.65 15.29
N TRP A 664 -14.11 7.27 14.23
CA TRP A 664 -15.42 6.92 13.68
C TRP A 664 -15.39 5.50 13.12
N ALA A 665 -14.35 5.17 12.34
CA ALA A 665 -14.13 3.83 11.81
C ALA A 665 -13.95 2.81 12.94
N ILE A 666 -13.07 3.08 13.91
CA ILE A 666 -12.78 2.18 15.05
C ILE A 666 -14.04 1.87 15.87
N ARG A 667 -14.90 2.87 16.09
CA ARG A 667 -16.17 2.68 16.82
C ARG A 667 -17.25 1.99 16.00
N GLY A 668 -17.05 1.83 14.69
CA GLY A 668 -18.06 1.31 13.77
C GLY A 668 -19.15 2.34 13.43
N ASP A 669 -18.89 3.63 13.64
CA ASP A 669 -19.84 4.68 13.28
C ASP A 669 -19.98 4.80 11.75
N ILE A 670 -18.94 4.41 11.00
CA ILE A 670 -18.90 4.34 9.53
C ILE A 670 -18.31 3.01 9.07
N ASP A 671 -18.76 2.52 7.93
CA ASP A 671 -18.35 1.25 7.32
C ASP A 671 -17.31 1.45 6.20
N LEU A 672 -17.38 2.59 5.49
CA LEU A 672 -16.44 2.92 4.42
C LEU A 672 -15.77 4.27 4.67
N VAL A 673 -14.44 4.25 4.72
CA VAL A 673 -13.62 5.46 4.71
C VAL A 673 -13.19 5.73 3.27
N VAL A 674 -13.53 6.90 2.75
CA VAL A 674 -13.21 7.29 1.37
C VAL A 674 -12.23 8.47 1.39
N PRO A 675 -10.91 8.21 1.60
CA PRO A 675 -9.94 9.29 1.70
C PRO A 675 -9.68 9.92 0.33
N MET A 676 -9.73 11.25 0.28
CA MET A 676 -9.39 12.06 -0.90
C MET A 676 -7.87 12.06 -1.13
N THR A 677 -7.35 10.95 -1.66
CA THR A 677 -5.92 10.75 -2.01
C THR A 677 -5.56 11.44 -3.32
N TYR A 678 -5.99 12.69 -3.46
CA TYR A 678 -5.88 13.44 -4.71
C TYR A 678 -4.44 13.90 -4.96
N ALA A 679 -3.79 13.23 -5.92
CA ALA A 679 -2.46 13.57 -6.40
C ALA A 679 -2.45 13.62 -7.93
N LEU A 680 -1.54 14.41 -8.51
CA LEU A 680 -1.36 14.54 -9.96
C LEU A 680 -0.43 13.45 -10.54
N ASP A 681 0.17 12.64 -9.67
CA ASP A 681 1.08 11.55 -10.01
C ASP A 681 0.87 10.35 -9.07
N THR A 682 1.36 9.18 -9.47
CA THR A 682 1.14 7.91 -8.77
C THR A 682 1.90 7.82 -7.44
N ALA A 683 3.07 8.44 -7.33
CA ALA A 683 3.88 8.42 -6.11
C ALA A 683 3.25 9.29 -5.00
N GLY A 684 2.69 10.44 -5.37
CA GLY A 684 1.91 11.30 -4.49
C GLY A 684 0.66 10.59 -3.98
N LEU A 685 -0.04 9.85 -4.86
CA LEU A 685 -1.17 9.03 -4.43
C LEU A 685 -0.72 7.95 -3.45
N GLN A 686 0.38 7.25 -3.73
CA GLN A 686 0.92 6.23 -2.81
C GLN A 686 1.25 6.83 -1.44
N THR A 687 1.84 8.02 -1.42
CA THR A 687 2.22 8.74 -0.19
C THR A 687 0.99 9.04 0.68
N LEU A 688 -0.15 9.38 0.06
CA LEU A 688 -1.40 9.64 0.76
C LEU A 688 -2.15 8.35 1.14
N ALA A 689 -2.15 7.35 0.27
CA ALA A 689 -2.94 6.12 0.44
C ALA A 689 -2.27 5.10 1.38
N GLN A 690 -0.97 4.86 1.22
CA GLN A 690 -0.25 3.79 1.93
C GLN A 690 -0.35 3.87 3.46
N PRO A 691 -0.21 5.04 4.11
CA PRO A 691 -0.31 5.13 5.57
C PRO A 691 -1.70 4.75 6.07
N VAL A 692 -2.75 5.18 5.37
CA VAL A 692 -4.15 4.86 5.71
C VAL A 692 -4.42 3.36 5.50
N LEU A 693 -3.96 2.80 4.40
CA LEU A 693 -4.19 1.40 4.04
C LEU A 693 -3.42 0.38 4.89
N THR A 694 -2.35 0.80 5.57
CA THR A 694 -1.51 -0.10 6.39
C THR A 694 -1.77 0.02 7.88
N GLN A 695 -2.73 0.87 8.27
CA GLN A 695 -3.13 1.06 9.64
C GLN A 695 -4.03 -0.09 10.11
N SER A 696 -3.48 -1.01 10.89
CA SER A 696 -4.18 -2.21 11.39
C SER A 696 -5.39 -1.93 12.28
N SER A 697 -5.49 -0.73 12.86
CA SER A 697 -6.59 -0.36 13.76
C SER A 697 -7.90 -0.02 13.06
N LEU A 698 -7.92 0.12 11.73
CA LEU A 698 -9.12 0.44 10.96
C LEU A 698 -9.96 -0.79 10.59
N SER A 699 -9.71 -1.96 11.21
CA SER A 699 -10.27 -3.27 10.80
C SER A 699 -11.80 -3.37 10.72
N SER A 700 -12.53 -2.41 11.29
CA SER A 700 -14.00 -2.33 11.26
C SER A 700 -14.56 -1.58 10.05
N ALA A 701 -13.73 -0.85 9.29
CA ALA A 701 -14.16 -0.11 8.10
C ALA A 701 -13.30 -0.44 6.89
N LEU A 702 -13.91 -0.52 5.72
CA LEU A 702 -13.18 -0.65 4.45
C LEU A 702 -12.64 0.71 4.04
N VAL A 703 -11.44 0.73 3.47
CA VAL A 703 -10.81 1.95 2.95
C VAL A 703 -10.83 1.92 1.43
N VAL A 704 -11.45 2.94 0.83
CA VAL A 704 -11.61 3.09 -0.63
C VAL A 704 -10.97 4.43 -1.06
N PRO A 705 -9.69 4.46 -1.41
CA PRO A 705 -9.02 5.71 -1.77
C PRO A 705 -9.59 6.38 -3.02
N GLY A 706 -9.72 7.71 -2.95
CA GLY A 706 -10.25 8.56 -4.00
C GLY A 706 -9.18 9.10 -4.96
N ILE A 707 -9.42 8.96 -6.26
CA ILE A 707 -8.59 9.51 -7.34
C ILE A 707 -9.32 10.68 -7.97
N ARG A 708 -8.65 11.84 -8.09
CA ARG A 708 -9.23 13.00 -8.80
C ARG A 708 -8.83 12.99 -10.27
N LEU A 709 -9.79 12.84 -11.17
CA LEU A 709 -9.61 12.83 -12.61
C LEU A 709 -9.33 14.21 -13.22
N LEU A 710 -9.81 15.29 -12.60
CA LEU A 710 -9.56 16.65 -13.10
C LEU A 710 -8.06 16.95 -13.19
N ASN A 711 -7.60 17.27 -14.40
CA ASN A 711 -6.20 17.53 -14.77
C ASN A 711 -5.26 16.34 -14.55
N LEU A 712 -5.80 15.12 -14.46
CA LEU A 712 -5.01 13.90 -14.37
C LEU A 712 -4.95 13.24 -15.77
N PRO A 713 -3.77 12.97 -16.32
CA PRO A 713 -3.67 12.23 -17.59
C PRO A 713 -4.23 10.82 -17.46
N ASP A 714 -4.93 10.32 -18.49
CA ASP A 714 -5.59 9.00 -18.46
C ASP A 714 -4.65 7.86 -18.09
N ILE A 715 -3.43 7.87 -18.64
CA ILE A 715 -2.40 6.88 -18.29
C ILE A 715 -2.05 6.90 -16.80
N VAL A 716 -1.99 8.09 -16.19
CA VAL A 716 -1.71 8.23 -14.75
C VAL A 716 -2.93 7.78 -13.94
N ALA A 717 -4.15 8.02 -14.42
CA ALA A 717 -5.36 7.56 -13.75
C ALA A 717 -5.42 6.02 -13.67
N VAL A 718 -5.15 5.30 -14.76
CA VAL A 718 -5.07 3.82 -14.75
C VAL A 718 -3.91 3.34 -13.91
N ASP A 719 -2.78 4.02 -13.97
CA ASP A 719 -1.61 3.68 -13.17
C ASP A 719 -1.88 3.82 -11.65
N GLN A 720 -2.62 4.85 -11.25
CA GLN A 720 -3.12 5.03 -9.89
C GLN A 720 -4.15 3.96 -9.48
N ILE A 721 -5.08 3.60 -10.37
CA ILE A 721 -6.02 2.50 -10.13
C ILE A 721 -5.26 1.19 -9.90
N GLN A 722 -4.27 0.88 -10.74
CA GLN A 722 -3.49 -0.33 -10.61
C GLN A 722 -2.65 -0.33 -9.32
N LEU A 723 -2.04 0.81 -8.97
CA LEU A 723 -1.35 0.94 -7.68
C LEU A 723 -2.29 0.59 -6.52
N LEU A 724 -3.53 1.08 -6.52
CA LEU A 724 -4.48 0.76 -5.45
C LEU A 724 -4.85 -0.72 -5.39
N ARG A 725 -4.91 -1.41 -6.54
CA ARG A 725 -5.09 -2.87 -6.63
C ARG A 725 -3.90 -3.66 -6.11
N ASP A 726 -2.69 -3.11 -6.25
CA ASP A 726 -1.46 -3.71 -5.70
C ASP A 726 -1.30 -3.45 -4.18
N LEU A 727 -2.07 -2.52 -3.63
CA LEU A 727 -2.14 -2.20 -2.21
C LEU A 727 -3.32 -2.93 -1.54
N PRO A 728 -3.35 -3.07 -0.19
CA PRO A 728 -4.45 -3.70 0.52
C PRO A 728 -5.69 -2.78 0.61
N ALA A 729 -6.06 -2.12 -0.49
CA ALA A 729 -7.28 -1.33 -0.59
C ALA A 729 -8.50 -2.23 -0.85
N ALA A 730 -9.67 -1.82 -0.35
CA ALA A 730 -10.93 -2.50 -0.66
C ALA A 730 -11.43 -2.18 -2.09
N GLY A 731 -10.79 -1.22 -2.74
CA GLY A 731 -11.11 -0.75 -4.09
C GLY A 731 -10.68 0.71 -4.27
N TYR A 732 -11.33 1.42 -5.18
CA TYR A 732 -11.05 2.81 -5.51
C TYR A 732 -12.32 3.60 -5.80
N ALA A 733 -12.24 4.93 -5.67
CA ALA A 733 -13.32 5.85 -6.03
C ALA A 733 -12.80 6.94 -6.99
N LEU A 734 -13.49 7.19 -8.10
CA LEU A 734 -13.08 8.24 -9.05
C LEU A 734 -13.90 9.53 -8.87
N PHE A 735 -13.20 10.66 -8.71
CA PHE A 735 -13.77 12.01 -8.59
C PHE A 735 -13.42 12.86 -9.82
N ALA A 736 -14.35 13.24 -10.69
CA ALA A 736 -15.78 12.91 -10.68
C ALA A 736 -16.24 12.52 -12.08
N ALA A 737 -17.48 12.06 -12.19
CA ALA A 737 -18.10 11.63 -13.44
C ALA A 737 -18.00 12.69 -14.56
N GLU A 738 -18.05 14.00 -14.24
CA GLU A 738 -17.85 15.06 -15.24
C GLU A 738 -16.49 15.04 -15.95
N ASN A 739 -15.50 14.37 -15.37
CA ASN A 739 -14.14 14.25 -15.91
C ASN A 739 -13.83 12.84 -16.44
N LEU A 740 -14.78 11.89 -16.36
CA LEU A 740 -14.64 10.59 -16.99
C LEU A 740 -14.82 10.74 -18.50
N ASN A 741 -13.72 10.73 -19.23
CA ASN A 741 -13.71 10.85 -20.68
C ASN A 741 -13.84 9.47 -21.36
N PRO A 742 -14.21 9.40 -22.66
CA PRO A 742 -14.37 8.13 -23.35
C PRO A 742 -13.11 7.25 -23.36
N SER A 743 -11.92 7.83 -23.45
CA SER A 743 -10.66 7.06 -23.50
C SER A 743 -10.31 6.38 -22.18
N LEU A 744 -10.77 6.92 -21.06
CA LEU A 744 -10.61 6.30 -19.73
C LEU A 744 -11.78 5.37 -19.38
N GLN A 745 -12.92 5.56 -20.05
CA GLN A 745 -14.13 4.75 -19.86
C GLN A 745 -14.03 3.40 -20.56
N ASP A 746 -13.47 3.39 -21.76
CA ASP A 746 -13.15 2.21 -22.57
C ASP A 746 -11.92 1.47 -22.01
#